data_AF-A0A9W9ZAY3-F1
#
_entry.id   AF-A0A9W9ZAY3-F1
#
_cell.length_a   1.000
_cell.length_b   1.000
_cell.length_c   1.000
_cell.angle_alpha   90.00
_cell.angle_beta   90.00
_cell.angle_gamma   90.00
#
_symmetry.space_group_name_H-M   'P 1'
#
loop_
_entity.id
_entity.type
_entity.pdbx_description
1 polymer ?
#
loop_
_entity_poly.entity_id
_entity_poly.type
_entity_poly.pdbx_seq_one_letter_code
_entity_poly.pdbx_strand_id
1 'polypeptide(L)'
;MKMITESKMLALAALVILLKLTRFVECATCQGNCQNFKFVIDQDVVHDNALEGHVVKRITAKSAAQCHMECRDECLCVSINYLQNTREDNCELNDVNKEMKPAALKYKQGALYYDLVRDYSVEGGRRYMPKKDICINKCCEPDPCFQGGVCREICDPETVRFNCTCPDDYTGQRCEKIKYPRNCKDIWKNGALTSGKYSIYENQNEPFLVYCDLESEPEFFWALIQSFSLENKKQFDTKVFNLDYPVDEYSLEVNWTLHRLSLPHIQHLAGNSTHLRVTCNFHSQGFNYTDYARADLKNHNIFVTWRQKCMLYEYLNIRGIECYNCTALTNQNDGDSWFINSYASRKKFDCDFDGRPECATCQGNCQNFKFVIDQDVVHDNALEGHVVKRITVNSAAQCHMECRDECLCVSINYLQNSREGNCELNDVNREMKPAALKYKPGARYYDLVRSYSVEGGRRYMPEKDICINKCCEPDPCFQGGVCREICDPETVRFNCTCPDDYTGQRCEKIKYLARNCKDIWKYGTLTSGKYRIYDAQNEPFLVYCDLQSEPEFFWALIQSFSFGNKKQFDTKVFNLDYPVDEYSLEVNWTLHRLSLPHIQHLAGNSTHLRVTCNFHSQGFNYTDYARADLKNHDIFDTWRRECMLYEYLNIRGIECYNCTALTNQNDGSSWYINSYTSYTHGCDLDGRPGIGDNEQNFGHYYGRRVNPDHRCSSGPSSTTEHWLGVKRDF
;
A
#
# COMPACT_ATOMS: atom_id res chain seq x y z
N MET A 1 -10.50 74.89 -26.43
CA MET A 1 -11.32 74.88 -27.67
C MET A 1 -12.65 74.21 -27.29
N LYS A 2 -13.74 75.00 -27.14
CA LYS A 2 -15.13 74.53 -26.91
C LYS A 2 -15.62 73.76 -28.17
N MET A 3 -16.55 72.79 -28.16
CA MET A 3 -17.97 72.73 -27.74
C MET A 3 -18.40 71.23 -27.70
N ILE A 4 -19.10 70.65 -26.69
CA ILE A 4 -20.58 70.64 -26.42
C ILE A 4 -21.35 69.88 -27.55
N THR A 5 -22.22 68.85 -27.41
CA THR A 5 -22.97 68.13 -26.33
C THR A 5 -23.76 66.93 -26.93
N GLU A 6 -24.15 65.93 -26.08
CA GLU A 6 -25.45 65.16 -25.95
C GLU A 6 -26.17 64.54 -27.19
N SER A 7 -27.08 63.56 -27.18
CA SER A 7 -27.66 62.55 -26.25
C SER A 7 -28.63 61.66 -27.07
N LYS A 8 -29.07 60.57 -26.44
CA LYS A 8 -30.03 59.54 -26.86
C LYS A 8 -31.38 60.03 -27.41
N MET A 9 -32.00 59.11 -28.18
CA MET A 9 -33.43 58.80 -28.36
C MET A 9 -34.08 59.07 -29.72
N LEU A 10 -34.65 57.96 -30.22
CA LEU A 10 -35.93 57.80 -30.91
C LEU A 10 -36.01 58.01 -32.43
N ALA A 11 -36.39 56.89 -33.07
CA ALA A 11 -37.19 56.68 -34.29
C ALA A 11 -36.41 56.03 -35.44
N LEU A 12 -36.87 54.96 -36.11
CA LEU A 12 -38.09 54.18 -36.01
C LEU A 12 -37.89 52.90 -36.86
N ALA A 13 -38.49 51.79 -36.41
CA ALA A 13 -39.15 50.76 -37.23
C ALA A 13 -38.40 50.12 -38.43
N ALA A 14 -37.79 48.94 -38.19
CA ALA A 14 -37.99 47.73 -39.00
C ALA A 14 -37.09 46.58 -38.47
N LEU A 15 -37.52 45.88 -37.42
CA LEU A 15 -37.24 44.43 -37.24
C LEU A 15 -38.03 43.89 -36.03
N VAL A 16 -39.35 44.03 -36.08
CA VAL A 16 -40.26 43.14 -35.35
C VAL A 16 -40.88 42.26 -36.42
N ILE A 17 -40.49 40.99 -36.45
CA ILE A 17 -41.26 39.78 -36.83
C ILE A 17 -40.24 38.63 -36.95
N LEU A 18 -40.50 37.54 -36.20
CA LEU A 18 -39.84 36.21 -36.20
C LEU A 18 -38.61 35.99 -35.31
N LEU A 19 -38.77 36.14 -33.99
CA LEU A 19 -38.18 35.19 -33.01
C LEU A 19 -39.33 34.43 -32.35
N LYS A 20 -40.02 33.61 -33.16
CA LYS A 20 -41.00 32.62 -32.71
C LYS A 20 -40.28 31.30 -32.48
N LEU A 21 -40.47 30.70 -31.30
CA LEU A 21 -40.39 29.27 -31.02
C LEU A 21 -39.16 28.53 -31.60
N THR A 22 -38.11 28.36 -30.80
CA THR A 22 -37.22 27.21 -30.99
C THR A 22 -37.98 25.94 -30.65
N ARG A 23 -38.76 25.43 -31.61
CA ARG A 23 -39.14 24.03 -31.67
C ARG A 23 -37.90 23.25 -32.11
N PHE A 24 -37.24 22.58 -31.17
CA PHE A 24 -36.35 21.49 -31.53
C PHE A 24 -37.23 20.32 -31.99
N VAL A 25 -37.39 20.18 -33.31
CA VAL A 25 -37.87 18.93 -33.92
C VAL A 25 -36.64 18.28 -34.54
N GLU A 26 -35.87 17.56 -33.72
CA GLU A 26 -35.07 16.46 -34.24
C GLU A 26 -36.00 15.25 -34.34
N CYS A 27 -36.68 15.10 -35.48
CA CYS A 27 -37.36 13.86 -35.81
C CYS A 27 -36.52 13.10 -36.83
N ALA A 28 -35.37 12.60 -36.37
CA ALA A 28 -34.69 11.49 -37.02
C ALA A 28 -35.36 10.21 -36.51
N THR A 29 -36.31 9.68 -37.29
CA THR A 29 -36.88 8.32 -37.17
C THR A 29 -37.29 7.89 -35.74
N CYS A 30 -38.43 8.40 -35.23
CA CYS A 30 -39.07 7.80 -34.06
C CYS A 30 -39.62 6.40 -34.44
N GLN A 31 -38.97 5.31 -34.03
CA GLN A 31 -39.68 4.01 -33.89
C GLN A 31 -40.55 4.10 -32.63
N GLY A 32 -41.80 4.57 -32.74
CA GLY A 32 -42.75 4.69 -31.63
C GLY A 32 -43.41 6.07 -31.48
N ASN A 33 -43.82 6.43 -30.26
CA ASN A 33 -44.44 7.73 -29.97
C ASN A 33 -43.34 8.80 -29.79
N CYS A 34 -43.47 9.93 -30.47
CA CYS A 34 -42.57 11.07 -30.26
C CYS A 34 -43.06 11.89 -29.05
N GLN A 35 -42.18 12.05 -28.06
CA GLN A 35 -42.38 12.89 -26.88
C GLN A 35 -41.93 14.33 -27.17
N ASN A 36 -42.83 15.28 -26.97
CA ASN A 36 -42.55 16.70 -27.12
C ASN A 36 -42.53 17.35 -25.72
N PHE A 37 -41.50 18.14 -25.43
CA PHE A 37 -41.36 18.85 -24.16
C PHE A 37 -41.43 20.37 -24.39
N LYS A 38 -42.08 21.08 -23.47
CA LYS A 38 -42.13 22.54 -23.47
C LYS A 38 -41.54 23.05 -22.17
N PHE A 39 -40.47 23.85 -22.26
CA PHE A 39 -39.90 24.53 -21.12
C PHE A 39 -39.58 25.98 -21.48
N VAL A 40 -40.03 26.89 -20.63
CA VAL A 40 -39.74 28.32 -20.73
C VAL A 40 -39.40 28.80 -19.33
N ILE A 41 -38.21 29.38 -19.18
CA ILE A 41 -37.75 29.91 -17.89
C ILE A 41 -38.69 31.05 -17.46
N ASP A 42 -39.04 31.09 -16.17
CA ASP A 42 -39.93 32.07 -15.54
C ASP A 42 -41.40 32.05 -16.02
N GLN A 43 -41.78 31.09 -16.86
CA GLN A 43 -43.18 30.84 -17.23
C GLN A 43 -43.69 29.62 -16.46
N ASP A 44 -44.89 29.71 -15.89
CA ASP A 44 -45.56 28.63 -15.14
C ASP A 44 -44.77 28.13 -13.89
N VAL A 45 -43.80 28.93 -13.42
CA VAL A 45 -43.02 28.69 -12.19
C VAL A 45 -43.84 29.05 -10.94
N VAL A 46 -43.68 28.27 -9.87
CA VAL A 46 -44.14 28.65 -8.54
C VAL A 46 -42.94 29.03 -7.70
N HIS A 47 -42.80 30.33 -7.43
CA HIS A 47 -41.72 30.88 -6.62
C HIS A 47 -41.90 30.56 -5.14
N ASP A 48 -40.76 30.46 -4.45
CA ASP A 48 -40.64 30.20 -3.01
C ASP A 48 -41.38 28.95 -2.54
N ASN A 49 -41.56 27.97 -3.42
CA ASN A 49 -42.22 26.71 -3.12
C ASN A 49 -41.39 25.53 -3.62
N ALA A 50 -41.50 24.41 -2.90
CA ALA A 50 -40.92 23.13 -3.28
C ALA A 50 -41.88 22.00 -2.93
N LEU A 51 -41.86 20.93 -3.70
CA LEU A 51 -42.63 19.72 -3.45
C LEU A 51 -41.83 18.81 -2.51
N GLU A 52 -42.35 18.54 -1.31
CA GLU A 52 -41.66 17.79 -0.25
C GLU A 52 -42.12 16.33 -0.17
N GLY A 53 -41.21 15.42 0.20
CA GLY A 53 -41.51 13.99 0.38
C GLY A 53 -41.62 13.16 -0.90
N HIS A 54 -41.36 13.77 -2.06
CA HIS A 54 -41.54 13.16 -3.39
C HIS A 54 -40.28 13.24 -4.28
N VAL A 55 -39.15 13.62 -3.70
CA VAL A 55 -37.88 13.74 -4.42
C VAL A 55 -37.31 12.34 -4.69
N VAL A 56 -37.22 11.94 -5.95
CA VAL A 56 -36.63 10.65 -6.37
C VAL A 56 -35.14 10.73 -6.64
N LYS A 57 -34.62 11.93 -6.95
CA LYS A 57 -33.21 12.14 -7.27
C LYS A 57 -32.78 13.56 -6.96
N ARG A 58 -31.56 13.70 -6.43
CA ARG A 58 -30.89 14.99 -6.20
C ARG A 58 -29.66 15.06 -7.09
N ILE A 59 -29.49 16.18 -7.77
CA ILE A 59 -28.34 16.44 -8.64
C ILE A 59 -27.95 17.91 -8.55
N THR A 60 -26.71 18.21 -8.93
CA THR A 60 -26.22 19.58 -9.02
C THR A 60 -26.38 20.11 -10.44
N ALA A 61 -27.22 21.12 -10.61
CA ALA A 61 -27.51 21.77 -11.88
C ALA A 61 -27.12 23.27 -11.86
N LYS A 62 -26.51 23.74 -12.95
CA LYS A 62 -26.08 25.14 -13.11
C LYS A 62 -27.25 26.10 -13.37
N SER A 63 -28.41 25.58 -13.75
CA SER A 63 -29.63 26.37 -14.02
C SER A 63 -30.88 25.49 -13.93
N ALA A 64 -32.05 26.14 -13.79
CA ALA A 64 -33.35 25.46 -13.89
C ALA A 64 -33.55 24.76 -15.24
N ALA A 65 -33.01 25.31 -16.33
CA ALA A 65 -33.06 24.66 -17.65
C ALA A 65 -32.25 23.36 -17.69
N GLN A 66 -31.07 23.33 -17.07
CA GLN A 66 -30.33 22.09 -16.92
C GLN A 66 -31.10 21.09 -16.05
N CYS A 67 -31.66 21.54 -14.92
CA CYS A 67 -32.47 20.70 -14.05
C CYS A 67 -33.68 20.09 -14.80
N HIS A 68 -34.34 20.86 -15.67
CA HIS A 68 -35.40 20.37 -16.53
C HIS A 68 -34.91 19.32 -17.55
N MET A 69 -33.73 19.51 -18.16
CA MET A 69 -33.17 18.49 -19.07
C MET A 69 -32.92 17.16 -18.35
N GLU A 70 -32.45 17.21 -17.11
CA GLU A 70 -32.25 16.02 -16.29
C GLU A 70 -33.59 15.34 -15.94
N CYS A 71 -34.62 16.12 -15.64
CA CYS A 71 -35.99 15.61 -15.47
C CYS A 71 -36.54 14.97 -16.75
N ARG A 72 -36.29 15.60 -17.92
CA ARG A 72 -36.69 15.08 -19.23
C ARG A 72 -36.09 13.70 -19.49
N ASP A 73 -34.86 13.48 -19.05
CA ASP A 73 -34.13 12.23 -19.26
C ASP A 73 -34.42 11.18 -18.17
N GLU A 74 -34.97 11.60 -17.01
CA GLU A 74 -35.40 10.72 -15.91
C GLU A 74 -36.86 10.26 -16.06
N CYS A 75 -37.09 8.97 -16.29
CA CYS A 75 -38.42 8.42 -16.59
C CYS A 75 -39.44 8.54 -15.46
N LEU A 76 -38.97 8.61 -14.21
CA LEU A 76 -39.81 8.85 -13.04
C LEU A 76 -40.11 10.32 -12.78
N CYS A 77 -39.46 11.26 -13.47
CA CYS A 77 -39.64 12.67 -13.17
C CYS A 77 -40.92 13.25 -13.80
N VAL A 78 -41.66 14.02 -13.00
CA VAL A 78 -42.92 14.71 -13.37
C VAL A 78 -42.86 16.20 -13.00
N SER A 79 -42.04 16.60 -12.03
CA SER A 79 -41.79 18.00 -11.72
C SER A 79 -40.40 18.19 -11.10
N ILE A 80 -39.92 19.43 -10.97
CA ILE A 80 -38.63 19.75 -10.37
C ILE A 80 -38.75 20.83 -9.30
N ASN A 81 -37.91 20.74 -8.26
CA ASN A 81 -37.57 21.88 -7.40
C ASN A 81 -36.14 22.32 -7.73
N TYR A 82 -35.96 23.59 -8.09
CA TYR A 82 -34.65 24.20 -8.28
C TYR A 82 -34.34 25.17 -7.13
N LEU A 83 -33.38 24.80 -6.28
CA LEU A 83 -33.00 25.53 -5.06
C LEU A 83 -31.88 26.53 -5.37
N GLN A 84 -32.18 27.83 -5.37
CA GLN A 84 -31.17 28.83 -5.74
C GLN A 84 -30.12 29.07 -4.65
N ASN A 85 -30.44 28.70 -3.41
CA ASN A 85 -29.62 28.98 -2.23
C ASN A 85 -28.57 27.91 -1.92
N THR A 86 -28.56 26.79 -2.66
CA THR A 86 -27.59 25.70 -2.47
C THR A 86 -26.69 25.55 -3.70
N ARG A 87 -25.41 25.28 -3.47
CA ARG A 87 -24.42 25.06 -4.55
C ARG A 87 -24.37 23.60 -5.01
N GLU A 88 -24.75 22.68 -4.13
CA GLU A 88 -24.80 21.24 -4.37
C GLU A 88 -26.24 20.74 -4.16
N ASP A 89 -26.61 19.66 -4.84
CA ASP A 89 -27.93 19.01 -4.77
C ASP A 89 -29.11 19.99 -4.92
N ASN A 90 -28.90 21.01 -5.74
CA ASN A 90 -29.80 22.13 -5.92
C ASN A 90 -30.93 21.86 -6.93
N CYS A 91 -30.91 20.70 -7.59
CA CYS A 91 -31.97 20.23 -8.47
C CYS A 91 -32.56 18.94 -7.88
N GLU A 92 -33.81 19.02 -7.44
CA GLU A 92 -34.58 17.90 -6.92
C GLU A 92 -35.59 17.47 -8.00
N LEU A 93 -35.52 16.22 -8.44
CA LEU A 93 -36.47 15.64 -9.40
C LEU A 93 -37.59 14.94 -8.63
N ASN A 94 -38.85 15.22 -8.95
CA ASN A 94 -40.01 14.71 -8.23
C ASN A 94 -40.84 13.74 -9.07
N ASP A 95 -41.40 12.71 -8.43
CA ASP A 95 -42.26 11.69 -9.07
C ASP A 95 -43.75 12.08 -9.19
N VAL A 96 -44.11 13.24 -8.67
CA VAL A 96 -45.45 13.81 -8.75
C VAL A 96 -45.39 15.29 -9.10
N ASN A 97 -46.53 15.86 -9.49
CA ASN A 97 -46.72 17.30 -9.66
C ASN A 97 -47.68 17.89 -8.60
N LYS A 98 -47.87 19.21 -8.66
CA LYS A 98 -48.71 19.96 -7.72
C LYS A 98 -50.20 19.59 -7.82
N GLU A 99 -50.67 19.08 -8.96
CA GLU A 99 -52.03 18.60 -9.16
C GLU A 99 -52.25 17.23 -8.51
N MET A 100 -51.28 16.32 -8.65
CA MET A 100 -51.32 14.98 -8.06
C MET A 100 -51.24 15.02 -6.52
N LYS A 101 -50.40 15.91 -5.97
CA LYS A 101 -50.20 16.07 -4.52
C LYS A 101 -50.18 17.54 -4.08
N PRO A 102 -51.33 18.25 -4.11
CA PRO A 102 -51.39 19.67 -3.78
C PRO A 102 -50.88 19.99 -2.37
N ALA A 103 -51.13 19.10 -1.40
CA ALA A 103 -50.72 19.28 -0.01
C ALA A 103 -49.20 19.17 0.21
N ALA A 104 -48.46 18.57 -0.73
CA ALA A 104 -47.01 18.38 -0.66
C ALA A 104 -46.22 19.60 -1.17
N LEU A 105 -46.87 20.52 -1.90
CA LEU A 105 -46.25 21.78 -2.30
C LEU A 105 -46.21 22.72 -1.08
N LYS A 106 -45.01 22.92 -0.53
CA LYS A 106 -44.78 23.74 0.67
C LYS A 106 -43.97 24.98 0.33
N TYR A 107 -44.17 26.03 1.12
CA TYR A 107 -43.34 27.23 1.06
C TYR A 107 -41.91 26.87 1.49
N LYS A 108 -40.94 27.19 0.64
CA LYS A 108 -39.50 27.03 0.86
C LYS A 108 -38.78 28.18 0.16
N GLN A 109 -38.27 29.13 0.96
CA GLN A 109 -37.67 30.36 0.46
C GLN A 109 -36.52 30.11 -0.51
N GLY A 110 -36.55 30.76 -1.67
CA GLY A 110 -35.57 30.64 -2.75
C GLY A 110 -35.64 29.34 -3.58
N ALA A 111 -36.69 28.54 -3.40
CA ALA A 111 -36.99 27.40 -4.26
C ALA A 111 -37.87 27.82 -5.45
N LEU A 112 -37.57 27.29 -6.64
CA LEU A 112 -38.37 27.46 -7.84
C LEU A 112 -38.95 26.11 -8.27
N TYR A 113 -40.27 25.99 -8.22
CA TYR A 113 -40.98 24.78 -8.62
C TYR A 113 -41.47 24.86 -10.08
N TYR A 114 -41.27 23.79 -10.84
CA TYR A 114 -41.76 23.67 -12.23
C TYR A 114 -42.37 22.29 -12.51
N ASP A 115 -43.50 22.28 -13.21
CA ASP A 115 -44.06 21.06 -13.79
C ASP A 115 -43.32 20.65 -15.07
N LEU A 116 -43.21 19.35 -15.30
CA LEU A 116 -42.70 18.83 -16.58
C LEU A 116 -43.83 18.84 -17.62
N VAL A 117 -43.88 19.89 -18.44
CA VAL A 117 -44.90 20.02 -19.50
C VAL A 117 -44.48 19.24 -20.74
N ARG A 118 -45.28 18.22 -21.11
CA ARG A 118 -45.02 17.37 -22.28
C ARG A 118 -46.29 16.94 -23.00
N ASP A 119 -46.14 16.46 -24.24
CA ASP A 119 -47.22 15.83 -25.02
C ASP A 119 -46.69 14.67 -25.87
N TYR A 120 -47.59 13.76 -26.25
CA TYR A 120 -47.26 12.60 -27.07
C TYR A 120 -47.91 12.72 -28.45
N SER A 121 -47.11 12.41 -29.47
CA SER A 121 -47.53 12.31 -30.86
C SER A 121 -47.08 10.98 -31.44
N VAL A 122 -47.72 10.51 -32.51
CA VAL A 122 -47.30 9.30 -33.22
C VAL A 122 -46.79 9.64 -34.63
N GLU A 123 -46.25 8.64 -35.33
CA GLU A 123 -45.76 8.78 -36.70
C GLU A 123 -46.77 9.50 -37.61
N GLY A 124 -46.31 10.55 -38.30
CA GLY A 124 -47.16 11.47 -39.07
C GLY A 124 -47.65 12.71 -38.29
N GLY A 125 -47.24 12.89 -37.02
CA GLY A 125 -47.45 14.13 -36.25
C GLY A 125 -48.85 14.30 -35.65
N ARG A 126 -49.70 13.26 -35.71
CA ARG A 126 -51.01 13.27 -35.05
C ARG A 126 -50.84 13.09 -33.53
N ARG A 127 -51.71 13.73 -32.75
CA ARG A 127 -51.74 13.57 -31.28
C ARG A 127 -52.05 12.12 -30.90
N TYR A 128 -51.34 11.62 -29.88
CA TYR A 128 -51.57 10.30 -29.30
C TYR A 128 -53.00 10.20 -28.73
N MET A 129 -53.68 9.07 -28.99
CA MET A 129 -55.00 8.78 -28.45
C MET A 129 -54.95 7.57 -27.51
N PRO A 130 -55.23 7.76 -26.20
CA PRO A 130 -55.34 6.66 -25.25
C PRO A 130 -56.33 5.59 -25.74
N LYS A 131 -55.99 4.30 -25.58
CA LYS A 131 -56.75 3.11 -26.03
C LYS A 131 -56.71 2.80 -27.54
N LYS A 132 -56.32 3.74 -28.40
CA LYS A 132 -56.21 3.52 -29.85
C LYS A 132 -54.75 3.24 -30.28
N ASP A 133 -53.81 3.88 -29.60
CA ASP A 133 -52.39 3.83 -29.94
C ASP A 133 -51.60 3.04 -28.89
N ILE A 134 -50.62 2.26 -29.34
CA ILE A 134 -49.66 1.56 -28.47
C ILE A 134 -48.76 2.61 -27.81
N CYS A 135 -48.58 2.53 -26.49
CA CYS A 135 -47.63 3.39 -25.81
C CYS A 135 -46.21 2.84 -25.99
N ILE A 136 -45.36 3.61 -26.68
CA ILE A 136 -43.93 3.32 -26.81
C ILE A 136 -43.17 4.60 -26.49
N ASN A 137 -42.54 4.67 -25.32
CA ASN A 137 -41.82 5.83 -24.80
C ASN A 137 -40.35 5.53 -24.43
N LYS A 138 -39.94 4.26 -24.51
CA LYS A 138 -38.60 3.70 -24.26
C LYS A 138 -38.13 3.70 -22.80
N CYS A 139 -39.01 3.99 -21.84
CA CYS A 139 -38.67 3.91 -20.43
C CYS A 139 -38.58 2.47 -19.88
N CYS A 140 -39.07 1.47 -20.62
CA CYS A 140 -38.86 0.05 -20.28
C CYS A 140 -37.65 -0.58 -21.01
N GLU A 141 -36.78 0.22 -21.64
CA GLU A 141 -35.60 -0.25 -22.37
C GLU A 141 -34.34 0.59 -22.03
N PRO A 142 -33.50 0.13 -21.08
CA PRO A 142 -33.56 -1.15 -20.36
C PRO A 142 -34.66 -1.18 -19.29
N ASP A 143 -35.09 -2.39 -18.91
CA ASP A 143 -36.13 -2.59 -17.88
C ASP A 143 -35.72 -1.93 -16.55
N PRO A 144 -36.46 -0.90 -16.09
CA PRO A 144 -36.14 -0.20 -14.86
C PRO A 144 -36.60 -0.96 -13.61
N CYS A 145 -37.42 -2.00 -13.74
CA CYS A 145 -37.96 -2.75 -12.60
C CYS A 145 -36.93 -3.75 -12.07
N PHE A 146 -36.72 -3.74 -10.76
CA PHE A 146 -35.82 -4.66 -10.07
C PHE A 146 -36.53 -5.99 -9.76
N GLN A 147 -35.72 -7.00 -9.40
CA GLN A 147 -36.18 -8.29 -8.87
C GLN A 147 -37.19 -9.04 -9.75
N GLY A 148 -37.10 -8.86 -11.08
CA GLY A 148 -38.01 -9.49 -12.03
C GLY A 148 -39.40 -8.87 -12.08
N GLY A 149 -39.56 -7.64 -11.61
CA GLY A 149 -40.78 -6.86 -11.84
C GLY A 149 -41.06 -6.64 -13.32
N VAL A 150 -42.34 -6.54 -13.68
CA VAL A 150 -42.76 -6.34 -15.07
C VAL A 150 -42.98 -4.85 -15.33
N CYS A 151 -42.19 -4.27 -16.22
CA CYS A 151 -42.34 -2.88 -16.64
C CYS A 151 -43.47 -2.69 -17.65
N ARG A 152 -44.25 -1.62 -17.46
CA ARG A 152 -45.25 -1.16 -18.43
C ARG A 152 -45.13 0.35 -18.65
N GLU A 153 -44.99 0.73 -19.91
CA GLU A 153 -44.89 2.13 -20.31
C GLU A 153 -46.23 2.87 -20.22
N ILE A 154 -46.15 4.15 -19.85
CA ILE A 154 -47.27 5.06 -19.66
C ILE A 154 -47.05 6.31 -20.52
N CYS A 155 -48.00 6.58 -21.42
CA CYS A 155 -47.99 7.73 -22.32
C CYS A 155 -49.03 8.76 -21.89
N ASP A 156 -48.96 9.13 -20.61
CA ASP A 156 -49.78 10.17 -20.01
C ASP A 156 -48.87 11.40 -19.73
N PRO A 157 -49.22 12.59 -20.23
CA PRO A 157 -48.50 13.83 -19.95
C PRO A 157 -48.32 14.14 -18.48
N GLU A 158 -49.27 13.75 -17.61
CA GLU A 158 -49.38 14.27 -16.25
C GLU A 158 -48.81 13.32 -15.17
N THR A 159 -48.36 12.12 -15.53
CA THR A 159 -47.90 11.10 -14.58
C THR A 159 -46.47 10.62 -14.85
N VAL A 160 -45.96 9.61 -14.15
CA VAL A 160 -44.67 8.98 -14.49
C VAL A 160 -44.74 8.22 -15.81
N ARG A 161 -43.59 7.97 -16.47
CA ARG A 161 -43.56 7.34 -17.80
C ARG A 161 -43.60 5.81 -17.81
N PHE A 162 -43.54 5.17 -16.66
CA PHE A 162 -43.74 3.73 -16.54
C PHE A 162 -44.26 3.38 -15.15
N ASN A 163 -44.76 2.16 -14.99
CA ASN A 163 -44.93 1.54 -13.69
C ASN A 163 -44.36 0.13 -13.67
N CYS A 164 -44.00 -0.34 -12.48
CA CYS A 164 -43.57 -1.70 -12.24
C CYS A 164 -44.67 -2.48 -11.55
N THR A 165 -44.98 -3.66 -12.09
CA THR A 165 -45.76 -4.66 -11.35
C THR A 165 -44.79 -5.57 -10.63
N CYS A 166 -44.74 -5.46 -9.30
CA CYS A 166 -43.78 -6.19 -8.49
C CYS A 166 -44.23 -7.64 -8.21
N PRO A 167 -43.29 -8.59 -8.10
CA PRO A 167 -43.57 -9.89 -7.52
C PRO A 167 -44.07 -9.75 -6.08
N ASP A 168 -44.74 -10.78 -5.57
CA ASP A 168 -45.46 -10.73 -4.28
C ASP A 168 -44.60 -10.34 -3.07
N ASP A 169 -43.30 -10.63 -3.11
CA ASP A 169 -42.34 -10.37 -2.02
C ASP A 169 -41.66 -8.99 -2.07
N TYR A 170 -41.92 -8.20 -3.12
CA TYR A 170 -41.28 -6.90 -3.34
C TYR A 170 -42.30 -5.76 -3.46
N THR A 171 -41.83 -4.55 -3.19
CA THR A 171 -42.60 -3.31 -3.24
C THR A 171 -41.69 -2.13 -3.60
N GLY A 172 -42.25 -0.93 -3.64
CA GLY A 172 -41.57 0.26 -4.16
C GLY A 172 -41.90 0.55 -5.61
N GLN A 173 -41.50 1.71 -6.10
CA GLN A 173 -41.87 2.20 -7.43
C GLN A 173 -41.20 1.39 -8.55
N ARG A 174 -40.06 0.78 -8.24
CA ARG A 174 -39.25 -0.06 -9.11
C ARG A 174 -39.06 -1.47 -8.53
N CYS A 175 -39.85 -1.88 -7.54
CA CYS A 175 -39.68 -3.17 -6.84
C CYS A 175 -38.34 -3.30 -6.09
N GLU A 176 -37.80 -2.16 -5.65
CA GLU A 176 -36.51 -2.05 -4.98
C GLU A 176 -36.55 -2.44 -3.50
N LYS A 177 -37.74 -2.48 -2.88
CA LYS A 177 -37.92 -2.78 -1.46
C LYS A 177 -38.45 -4.19 -1.25
N ILE A 178 -37.99 -4.83 -0.20
CA ILE A 178 -38.53 -6.09 0.31
C ILE A 178 -39.84 -5.77 1.04
N LYS A 179 -40.94 -6.40 0.64
CA LYS A 179 -42.27 -6.16 1.20
C LYS A 179 -42.41 -6.66 2.65
N TYR A 180 -41.75 -7.78 2.95
CA TYR A 180 -41.76 -8.42 4.27
C TYR A 180 -40.31 -8.63 4.77
N PRO A 181 -39.62 -7.59 5.27
CA PRO A 181 -38.24 -7.70 5.75
C PRO A 181 -38.13 -8.72 6.90
N ARG A 182 -37.17 -9.65 6.83
CA ARG A 182 -37.04 -10.77 7.79
C ARG A 182 -36.04 -10.50 8.91
N ASN A 183 -35.19 -9.49 8.74
CA ASN A 183 -34.09 -9.18 9.64
C ASN A 183 -33.63 -7.72 9.44
N CYS A 184 -32.73 -7.25 10.30
CA CYS A 184 -32.23 -5.88 10.25
C CYS A 184 -31.40 -5.55 8.99
N LYS A 185 -30.83 -6.55 8.32
CA LYS A 185 -30.15 -6.35 7.02
C LYS A 185 -31.15 -6.03 5.92
N ASP A 186 -32.33 -6.67 5.92
CA ASP A 186 -33.39 -6.35 4.97
C ASP A 186 -33.99 -4.97 5.23
N ILE A 187 -34.06 -4.55 6.50
CA ILE A 187 -34.43 -3.18 6.88
C ILE A 187 -33.43 -2.17 6.30
N TRP A 188 -32.13 -2.42 6.43
CA TRP A 188 -31.10 -1.58 5.81
C TRP A 188 -31.20 -1.57 4.27
N LYS A 189 -31.42 -2.72 3.62
CA LYS A 189 -31.64 -2.79 2.16
C LYS A 189 -32.85 -1.98 1.70
N ASN A 190 -33.88 -1.85 2.54
CA ASN A 190 -35.05 -1.01 2.29
C ASN A 190 -34.78 0.50 2.45
N GLY A 191 -33.54 0.88 2.76
CA GLY A 191 -33.07 2.28 2.83
C GLY A 191 -32.98 2.87 4.23
N ALA A 192 -33.15 2.06 5.29
CA ALA A 192 -32.98 2.53 6.65
C ALA A 192 -31.48 2.74 6.98
N LEU A 193 -31.13 3.93 7.46
CA LEU A 193 -29.75 4.30 7.81
C LEU A 193 -29.53 4.53 9.30
N THR A 194 -30.59 4.69 10.08
CA THR A 194 -30.53 5.01 11.52
C THR A 194 -30.95 3.83 12.37
N SER A 195 -30.32 3.64 13.52
CA SER A 195 -30.71 2.61 14.49
C SER A 195 -32.05 2.94 15.14
N GLY A 196 -32.85 1.92 15.47
CA GLY A 196 -34.18 2.12 16.03
C GLY A 196 -35.06 0.88 16.02
N LYS A 197 -36.33 1.01 16.46
CA LYS A 197 -37.31 -0.08 16.34
C LYS A 197 -37.91 -0.12 14.94
N TYR A 198 -37.89 -1.31 14.34
CA TYR A 198 -38.44 -1.60 13.02
C TYR A 198 -39.37 -2.82 13.07
N SER A 199 -40.36 -2.84 12.18
CA SER A 199 -41.20 -4.00 11.96
C SER A 199 -40.50 -5.01 11.05
N ILE A 200 -40.30 -6.22 11.54
CA ILE A 200 -39.86 -7.37 10.77
C ILE A 200 -40.95 -8.44 10.74
N TYR A 201 -40.91 -9.33 9.76
CA TYR A 201 -42.01 -10.22 9.45
C TYR A 201 -41.59 -11.68 9.59
N GLU A 202 -42.37 -12.46 10.34
CA GLU A 202 -42.22 -13.91 10.43
C GLU A 202 -42.63 -14.62 9.13
N ASN A 203 -42.35 -15.92 9.00
CA ASN A 203 -42.64 -16.70 7.79
C ASN A 203 -44.11 -16.65 7.32
N GLN A 204 -45.07 -16.40 8.23
CA GLN A 204 -46.50 -16.23 7.91
C GLN A 204 -46.88 -14.77 7.54
N ASN A 205 -45.89 -13.89 7.43
CA ASN A 205 -46.01 -12.44 7.22
C ASN A 205 -46.70 -11.71 8.38
N GLU A 206 -46.62 -12.24 9.59
CA GLU A 206 -47.01 -11.52 10.80
C GLU A 206 -45.88 -10.59 11.25
N PRO A 207 -46.16 -9.29 11.50
CA PRO A 207 -45.13 -8.34 11.90
C PRO A 207 -44.88 -8.36 13.41
N PHE A 208 -43.61 -8.20 13.79
CA PHE A 208 -43.21 -7.89 15.17
C PHE A 208 -42.11 -6.81 15.19
N LEU A 209 -41.98 -6.11 16.33
CA LEU A 209 -41.02 -5.02 16.48
C LEU A 209 -39.70 -5.54 17.04
N VAL A 210 -38.60 -5.16 16.39
CA VAL A 210 -37.24 -5.43 16.85
C VAL A 210 -36.42 -4.15 16.83
N TYR A 211 -35.52 -3.98 17.80
CA TYR A 211 -34.51 -2.92 17.71
C TYR A 211 -33.37 -3.35 16.80
N CYS A 212 -33.17 -2.61 15.72
CA CYS A 212 -32.05 -2.78 14.81
C CYS A 212 -30.97 -1.74 15.10
N ASP A 213 -29.75 -2.21 15.36
CA ASP A 213 -28.54 -1.39 15.32
C ASP A 213 -27.92 -1.53 13.92
N LEU A 214 -27.91 -0.41 13.19
CA LEU A 214 -27.48 -0.31 11.79
C LEU A 214 -26.19 0.50 11.63
N GLU A 215 -25.66 1.07 12.72
CA GLU A 215 -24.63 2.11 12.67
C GLU A 215 -23.37 1.74 13.45
N SER A 216 -23.48 0.89 14.49
CA SER A 216 -22.38 0.69 15.43
C SER A 216 -21.18 -0.07 14.85
N GLU A 217 -21.42 -0.99 13.93
CA GLU A 217 -20.36 -1.81 13.32
C GLU A 217 -20.54 -1.86 11.80
N PRO A 218 -19.54 -1.41 11.01
CA PRO A 218 -19.61 -1.48 9.55
C PRO A 218 -19.85 -2.92 9.08
N GLU A 219 -20.72 -3.08 8.07
CA GLU A 219 -21.10 -4.37 7.46
C GLU A 219 -21.93 -5.32 8.33
N PHE A 220 -22.15 -5.00 9.62
CA PHE A 220 -23.01 -5.78 10.51
C PHE A 220 -24.31 -5.05 10.83
N PHE A 221 -25.42 -5.80 10.83
CA PHE A 221 -26.75 -5.29 11.14
C PHE A 221 -27.35 -6.14 12.26
N TRP A 222 -27.50 -5.55 13.44
CA TRP A 222 -27.78 -6.31 14.66
C TRP A 222 -29.22 -6.18 15.11
N ALA A 223 -29.86 -7.30 15.42
CA ALA A 223 -31.17 -7.35 16.06
C ALA A 223 -31.02 -7.58 17.57
N LEU A 224 -31.61 -6.73 18.40
CA LEU A 224 -31.62 -6.91 19.85
C LEU A 224 -32.62 -8.00 20.25
N ILE A 225 -32.14 -9.07 20.89
CA ILE A 225 -32.98 -10.19 21.37
C ILE A 225 -33.20 -10.18 22.89
N GLN A 226 -32.29 -9.58 23.65
CA GLN A 226 -32.33 -9.52 25.11
C GLN A 226 -31.48 -8.36 25.64
N SER A 227 -31.96 -7.68 26.70
CA SER A 227 -31.24 -6.65 27.44
C SER A 227 -31.71 -6.62 28.89
N PHE A 228 -30.79 -6.50 29.86
CA PHE A 228 -31.16 -6.39 31.27
C PHE A 228 -30.09 -5.67 32.09
N SER A 229 -30.51 -5.03 33.19
CA SER A 229 -29.61 -4.42 34.16
C SER A 229 -29.14 -5.42 35.23
N LEU A 230 -28.03 -5.13 35.91
CA LEU A 230 -27.53 -5.96 37.01
C LEU A 230 -28.54 -6.08 38.18
N GLU A 231 -29.36 -5.05 38.40
CA GLU A 231 -30.44 -5.07 39.39
C GLU A 231 -31.50 -6.12 39.04
N ASN A 232 -31.80 -6.28 37.75
CA ASN A 232 -32.80 -7.23 37.24
C ASN A 232 -32.23 -8.63 36.93
N LYS A 233 -30.96 -8.91 37.24
CA LYS A 233 -30.29 -10.18 36.86
C LYS A 233 -31.06 -11.44 37.24
N LYS A 234 -31.73 -11.43 38.41
CA LYS A 234 -32.49 -12.59 38.92
C LYS A 234 -33.61 -13.04 37.97
N GLN A 235 -34.13 -12.14 37.14
CA GLN A 235 -35.16 -12.47 36.15
C GLN A 235 -34.58 -13.28 34.97
N PHE A 236 -33.28 -13.16 34.70
CA PHE A 236 -32.61 -13.75 33.53
C PHE A 236 -31.62 -14.87 33.89
N ASP A 237 -31.04 -14.88 35.10
CA ASP A 237 -29.95 -15.79 35.51
C ASP A 237 -30.24 -17.28 35.21
N THR A 238 -31.51 -17.70 35.23
CA THR A 238 -31.96 -19.09 34.99
C THR A 238 -32.68 -19.30 33.66
N LYS A 239 -32.66 -18.30 32.77
CA LYS A 239 -33.46 -18.28 31.53
C LYS A 239 -32.57 -18.50 30.31
N VAL A 240 -32.38 -19.77 29.95
CA VAL A 240 -31.72 -20.17 28.68
C VAL A 240 -32.47 -19.63 27.46
N PHE A 241 -31.80 -19.42 26.32
CA PHE A 241 -32.46 -18.90 25.11
C PHE A 241 -33.48 -19.86 24.47
N ASN A 242 -33.45 -21.17 24.80
CA ASN A 242 -34.45 -22.14 24.35
C ASN A 242 -35.72 -22.19 25.23
N LEU A 243 -35.87 -21.27 26.18
CA LEU A 243 -37.06 -21.11 27.02
C LEU A 243 -37.85 -19.89 26.54
N ASP A 244 -39.15 -20.09 26.29
CA ASP A 244 -40.06 -19.01 25.97
C ASP A 244 -40.37 -18.16 27.21
N TYR A 245 -39.84 -16.94 27.19
CA TYR A 245 -39.90 -16.00 28.31
C TYR A 245 -39.79 -14.54 27.80
N PRO A 246 -40.83 -14.03 27.10
CA PRO A 246 -40.83 -12.66 26.62
C PRO A 246 -40.97 -11.67 27.78
N VAL A 247 -40.24 -10.56 27.69
CA VAL A 247 -40.27 -9.46 28.66
C VAL A 247 -40.22 -8.13 27.90
N ASP A 248 -41.22 -7.27 28.12
CA ASP A 248 -41.31 -5.94 27.48
C ASP A 248 -41.10 -5.96 25.94
N GLU A 249 -41.68 -6.95 25.28
CA GLU A 249 -41.51 -7.17 23.83
C GLU A 249 -42.29 -6.14 22.99
N TYR A 250 -43.52 -5.83 23.40
CA TYR A 250 -44.47 -5.01 22.63
C TYR A 250 -44.35 -3.50 22.83
N SER A 251 -43.42 -3.04 23.66
CA SER A 251 -43.20 -1.60 23.90
C SER A 251 -42.69 -0.90 22.64
N LEU A 252 -43.09 0.37 22.41
CA LEU A 252 -42.62 1.13 21.24
C LEU A 252 -41.16 1.57 21.36
N GLU A 253 -40.70 1.75 22.60
CA GLU A 253 -39.31 2.02 22.94
C GLU A 253 -38.67 0.78 23.58
N VAL A 254 -37.34 0.70 23.61
CA VAL A 254 -36.62 -0.41 24.25
C VAL A 254 -36.44 -0.10 25.72
N ASN A 255 -36.95 -0.94 26.61
CA ASN A 255 -36.53 -0.92 28.01
C ASN A 255 -35.18 -1.64 28.18
N TRP A 256 -34.10 -0.87 28.13
CA TRP A 256 -32.72 -1.38 28.26
C TRP A 256 -32.42 -2.08 29.60
N THR A 257 -33.25 -1.86 30.63
CA THR A 257 -33.07 -2.51 31.93
C THR A 257 -33.78 -3.86 32.02
N LEU A 258 -34.73 -4.12 31.12
CA LEU A 258 -35.63 -5.26 31.19
C LEU A 258 -36.32 -5.51 29.84
N HIS A 259 -35.68 -6.27 28.94
CA HIS A 259 -36.23 -6.59 27.63
C HIS A 259 -35.79 -7.97 27.14
N ARG A 260 -36.71 -8.74 26.55
CA ARG A 260 -36.44 -10.02 25.88
C ARG A 260 -37.56 -10.38 24.92
N LEU A 261 -37.20 -10.79 23.72
CA LEU A 261 -38.15 -11.29 22.73
C LEU A 261 -38.66 -12.70 23.10
N SER A 262 -39.83 -13.06 22.57
CA SER A 262 -40.36 -14.43 22.67
C SER A 262 -39.47 -15.44 21.95
N LEU A 263 -39.52 -16.71 22.37
CA LEU A 263 -38.73 -17.78 21.75
C LEU A 263 -38.98 -17.90 20.23
N PRO A 264 -40.23 -17.86 19.71
CA PRO A 264 -40.47 -17.89 18.27
C PRO A 264 -39.76 -16.76 17.51
N HIS A 265 -39.82 -15.52 18.02
CA HIS A 265 -39.14 -14.38 17.40
C HIS A 265 -37.61 -14.51 17.46
N ILE A 266 -37.04 -15.00 18.57
CA ILE A 266 -35.59 -15.27 18.67
C ILE A 266 -35.18 -16.36 17.68
N GLN A 267 -35.97 -17.42 17.52
CA GLN A 267 -35.72 -18.48 16.55
C GLN A 267 -35.79 -17.97 15.10
N HIS A 268 -36.77 -17.13 14.78
CA HIS A 268 -36.89 -16.49 13.46
C HIS A 268 -35.65 -15.64 13.15
N LEU A 269 -35.22 -14.80 14.10
CA LEU A 269 -34.04 -13.95 13.94
C LEU A 269 -32.77 -14.78 13.80
N ALA A 270 -32.58 -15.78 14.65
CA ALA A 270 -31.41 -16.65 14.60
C ALA A 270 -31.31 -17.42 13.28
N GLY A 271 -32.43 -17.92 12.73
CA GLY A 271 -32.46 -18.58 11.43
C GLY A 271 -32.08 -17.67 10.25
N ASN A 272 -32.22 -16.36 10.43
CA ASN A 272 -31.86 -15.33 9.46
C ASN A 272 -30.58 -14.56 9.82
N SER A 273 -29.80 -15.05 10.79
CA SER A 273 -28.59 -14.39 11.29
C SER A 273 -27.35 -15.26 11.11
N THR A 274 -26.18 -14.61 11.05
CA THR A 274 -24.88 -15.29 10.89
C THR A 274 -24.01 -15.20 12.13
N HIS A 275 -24.19 -14.17 12.96
CA HIS A 275 -23.34 -13.90 14.12
C HIS A 275 -24.18 -13.61 15.37
N LEU A 276 -23.55 -13.79 16.52
CA LEU A 276 -24.03 -13.36 17.83
C LEU A 276 -23.03 -12.35 18.40
N ARG A 277 -23.51 -11.31 19.07
CA ARG A 277 -22.67 -10.44 19.89
C ARG A 277 -23.26 -10.14 21.25
N VAL A 278 -22.38 -9.73 22.16
CA VAL A 278 -22.72 -9.18 23.48
C VAL A 278 -21.98 -7.87 23.65
N THR A 279 -22.70 -6.91 24.23
CA THR A 279 -22.18 -5.59 24.61
C THR A 279 -22.62 -5.30 26.04
N CYS A 280 -21.93 -4.39 26.70
CA CYS A 280 -22.30 -3.88 28.01
C CYS A 280 -22.49 -2.36 27.93
N ASN A 281 -23.47 -1.81 28.66
CA ASN A 281 -23.76 -0.36 28.71
C ASN A 281 -24.04 0.31 27.34
N PHE A 282 -24.49 -0.45 26.34
CA PHE A 282 -24.71 0.04 24.96
C PHE A 282 -25.53 1.34 24.87
N HIS A 283 -26.65 1.43 25.60
CA HIS A 283 -27.51 2.63 25.54
C HIS A 283 -26.90 3.86 26.22
N SER A 284 -26.12 3.69 27.29
CA SER A 284 -25.61 4.81 28.08
C SER A 284 -24.24 5.29 27.62
N GLN A 285 -23.41 4.39 27.10
CA GLN A 285 -22.02 4.67 26.69
C GLN A 285 -21.82 4.58 25.17
N GLY A 286 -22.87 4.21 24.42
CA GLY A 286 -22.74 3.88 23.01
C GLY A 286 -22.02 2.55 22.79
N PHE A 287 -21.60 2.35 21.55
CA PHE A 287 -20.86 1.16 21.17
C PHE A 287 -19.38 1.25 21.60
N ASN A 288 -18.91 0.24 22.34
CA ASN A 288 -17.52 0.10 22.74
C ASN A 288 -17.14 -1.39 22.70
N TYR A 289 -15.90 -1.66 22.30
CA TYR A 289 -15.33 -3.00 22.30
C TYR A 289 -14.84 -3.47 23.68
N THR A 290 -14.86 -2.63 24.71
CA THR A 290 -14.62 -3.07 26.09
C THR A 290 -15.82 -3.87 26.61
N ASP A 291 -15.59 -5.03 27.21
CA ASP A 291 -16.65 -5.94 27.68
C ASP A 291 -17.60 -6.36 26.53
N TYR A 292 -16.98 -6.79 25.43
CA TYR A 292 -17.59 -7.19 24.17
C TYR A 292 -17.25 -8.64 23.83
N ALA A 293 -18.19 -9.35 23.20
CA ALA A 293 -17.93 -10.64 22.59
C ALA A 293 -18.66 -10.76 21.26
N ARG A 294 -18.03 -11.34 20.24
CA ARG A 294 -18.65 -11.70 18.95
C ARG A 294 -18.21 -13.08 18.49
N ALA A 295 -19.15 -13.84 17.94
CA ALA A 295 -18.90 -15.16 17.41
C ALA A 295 -19.84 -15.51 16.24
N ASP A 296 -19.40 -16.44 15.38
CA ASP A 296 -20.24 -17.07 14.37
C ASP A 296 -21.31 -17.95 15.05
N LEU A 297 -22.57 -17.75 14.66
CA LEU A 297 -23.74 -18.46 15.20
C LEU A 297 -23.73 -19.96 14.86
N LYS A 298 -23.06 -20.38 13.77
CA LYS A 298 -22.85 -21.80 13.44
C LYS A 298 -22.05 -22.52 14.52
N ASN A 299 -21.05 -21.85 15.07
CA ASN A 299 -20.24 -22.37 16.16
C ASN A 299 -20.91 -22.16 17.53
N HIS A 300 -21.87 -21.23 17.60
CA HIS A 300 -22.59 -20.82 18.82
C HIS A 300 -24.10 -21.00 18.69
N ASN A 301 -24.58 -22.24 18.50
CA ASN A 301 -26.02 -22.53 18.53
C ASN A 301 -26.63 -22.25 19.92
N ILE A 302 -27.18 -21.05 20.12
CA ILE A 302 -27.75 -20.58 21.39
C ILE A 302 -28.96 -21.38 21.88
N PHE A 303 -29.52 -22.31 21.10
CA PHE A 303 -30.66 -23.12 21.51
C PHE A 303 -30.28 -24.47 22.14
N VAL A 304 -29.00 -24.82 22.18
CA VAL A 304 -28.53 -26.05 22.83
C VAL A 304 -27.81 -25.76 24.14
N THR A 305 -27.65 -26.81 24.97
CA THR A 305 -26.93 -26.72 26.23
C THR A 305 -25.43 -26.93 26.02
N TRP A 306 -24.63 -26.06 26.64
CA TRP A 306 -23.18 -26.14 26.73
C TRP A 306 -22.79 -26.19 28.20
N ARG A 307 -22.33 -27.34 28.69
CA ARG A 307 -21.79 -27.45 30.05
C ARG A 307 -20.28 -27.30 29.99
N GLN A 308 -19.77 -26.15 30.45
CA GLN A 308 -18.32 -25.89 30.59
C GLN A 308 -17.53 -26.21 29.31
N LYS A 309 -17.93 -25.61 28.18
CA LYS A 309 -17.31 -25.88 26.87
C LYS A 309 -16.46 -24.70 26.42
N CYS A 310 -15.25 -24.97 25.93
CA CYS A 310 -14.44 -23.96 25.24
C CYS A 310 -15.08 -23.68 23.88
N MET A 311 -15.58 -22.47 23.67
CA MET A 311 -16.27 -22.04 22.45
C MET A 311 -15.47 -20.96 21.75
N LEU A 312 -15.43 -20.97 20.41
CA LEU A 312 -14.59 -20.10 19.59
C LEU A 312 -15.22 -18.72 19.34
N TYR A 313 -14.62 -17.67 19.89
CA TYR A 313 -15.02 -16.29 19.63
C TYR A 313 -14.13 -15.68 18.56
N GLU A 314 -14.73 -14.94 17.63
CA GLU A 314 -14.00 -14.15 16.63
C GLU A 314 -13.27 -13.00 17.30
N TYR A 315 -13.95 -12.36 18.26
CA TYR A 315 -13.39 -11.32 19.11
C TYR A 315 -14.04 -11.36 20.49
N LEU A 316 -13.22 -11.29 21.51
CA LEU A 316 -13.60 -11.26 22.91
C LEU A 316 -12.73 -10.23 23.63
N ASN A 317 -13.34 -9.31 24.34
CA ASN A 317 -12.67 -8.35 25.19
C ASN A 317 -13.43 -8.29 26.51
N ILE A 318 -12.78 -8.74 27.59
CA ILE A 318 -13.35 -8.63 28.95
C ILE A 318 -12.37 -7.81 29.79
N ARG A 319 -12.83 -6.65 30.28
CA ARG A 319 -12.05 -5.69 31.09
C ARG A 319 -10.77 -5.22 30.40
N GLY A 320 -10.80 -5.05 29.08
CA GLY A 320 -9.65 -4.62 28.27
C GLY A 320 -8.67 -5.76 27.92
N ILE A 321 -8.96 -6.99 28.34
CA ILE A 321 -8.18 -8.17 27.94
C ILE A 321 -8.81 -8.72 26.67
N GLU A 322 -8.11 -8.48 25.57
CA GLU A 322 -8.57 -8.81 24.21
C GLU A 322 -8.06 -10.15 23.74
N CYS A 323 -8.87 -10.81 22.92
CA CYS A 323 -8.60 -12.12 22.38
C CYS A 323 -9.37 -12.30 21.08
N TYR A 324 -8.68 -12.72 20.03
CA TYR A 324 -9.23 -12.85 18.68
C TYR A 324 -9.08 -14.30 18.23
N ASN A 325 -10.11 -14.83 17.55
CA ASN A 325 -10.15 -16.22 17.09
C ASN A 325 -9.72 -17.23 18.17
N CYS A 326 -10.24 -17.05 19.37
CA CYS A 326 -9.79 -17.78 20.52
C CYS A 326 -10.94 -18.43 21.26
N THR A 327 -10.64 -19.50 21.98
CA THR A 327 -11.64 -20.23 22.74
C THR A 327 -11.81 -19.67 24.15
N ALA A 328 -13.05 -19.51 24.59
CA ALA A 328 -13.37 -19.11 25.97
C ALA A 328 -14.39 -20.07 26.59
N LEU A 329 -14.23 -20.35 27.89
CA LEU A 329 -15.11 -21.27 28.60
C LEU A 329 -16.50 -20.65 28.73
N THR A 330 -17.44 -21.23 27.99
CA THR A 330 -18.80 -20.75 27.86
C THR A 330 -19.75 -21.77 28.47
N ASN A 331 -20.77 -21.29 29.18
CA ASN A 331 -21.78 -22.13 29.81
C ASN A 331 -23.18 -21.64 29.45
N GLN A 332 -24.08 -22.59 29.19
CA GLN A 332 -25.51 -22.40 29.07
C GLN A 332 -26.18 -23.76 29.34
N ASN A 333 -26.95 -23.90 30.41
CA ASN A 333 -27.54 -25.19 30.77
C ASN A 333 -28.86 -24.99 31.52
N ASP A 334 -29.59 -26.08 31.79
CA ASP A 334 -30.83 -26.02 32.58
C ASP A 334 -30.56 -25.47 33.99
N GLY A 335 -30.84 -24.17 34.18
CA GLY A 335 -30.59 -23.45 35.43
C GLY A 335 -29.58 -22.30 35.30
N ASP A 336 -28.74 -22.26 34.25
CA ASP A 336 -27.78 -21.19 34.00
C ASP A 336 -28.03 -20.52 32.64
N SER A 337 -28.23 -19.21 32.65
CA SER A 337 -28.19 -18.36 31.46
C SER A 337 -26.81 -18.40 30.78
N TRP A 338 -26.73 -17.88 29.56
CA TRP A 338 -25.45 -17.83 28.85
C TRP A 338 -24.45 -16.89 29.53
N PHE A 339 -23.27 -17.41 29.86
CA PHE A 339 -22.15 -16.61 30.37
C PHE A 339 -20.77 -17.16 29.96
N ILE A 340 -19.76 -16.29 30.01
CA ILE A 340 -18.35 -16.63 29.81
C ILE A 340 -17.64 -16.68 31.17
N ASN A 341 -17.04 -17.81 31.50
CA ASN A 341 -16.27 -17.99 32.74
C ASN A 341 -14.78 -17.76 32.49
N SER A 342 -14.39 -16.49 32.52
CA SER A 342 -13.01 -16.05 32.30
C SER A 342 -12.01 -16.65 33.30
N TYR A 343 -12.40 -16.85 34.57
CA TYR A 343 -11.48 -17.39 35.59
C TYR A 343 -11.17 -18.88 35.42
N ALA A 344 -12.16 -19.70 35.07
CA ALA A 344 -12.00 -21.16 34.96
C ALA A 344 -11.48 -21.61 33.58
N SER A 345 -11.49 -20.73 32.58
CA SER A 345 -11.07 -21.03 31.20
C SER A 345 -9.70 -21.68 31.12
N ARG A 346 -8.66 -21.10 31.73
CA ARG A 346 -7.31 -21.68 31.73
C ARG A 346 -7.05 -22.69 32.84
N LYS A 347 -7.55 -22.45 34.06
CA LYS A 347 -7.18 -23.25 35.25
C LYS A 347 -7.69 -24.69 35.24
N LYS A 348 -8.77 -24.98 34.51
CA LYS A 348 -9.45 -26.27 34.58
C LYS A 348 -9.74 -26.91 33.22
N PHE A 349 -9.84 -26.11 32.16
CA PHE A 349 -10.30 -26.57 30.84
C PHE A 349 -9.37 -26.21 29.68
N ASP A 350 -8.28 -25.48 29.94
CA ASP A 350 -7.26 -25.12 28.95
C ASP A 350 -7.81 -24.41 27.69
N CYS A 351 -8.80 -23.52 27.86
CA CYS A 351 -9.22 -22.63 26.77
C CYS A 351 -8.21 -21.48 26.59
N ASP A 352 -8.11 -20.93 25.38
CA ASP A 352 -7.14 -19.89 25.01
C ASP A 352 -7.29 -18.60 25.82
N PHE A 353 -8.53 -18.17 26.06
CA PHE A 353 -8.82 -16.94 26.80
C PHE A 353 -8.69 -17.15 28.31
N ASP A 354 -7.80 -16.43 28.98
CA ASP A 354 -7.57 -16.62 30.42
C ASP A 354 -8.11 -15.52 31.33
N GLY A 355 -8.62 -14.42 30.74
CA GLY A 355 -9.23 -13.28 31.43
C GLY A 355 -8.37 -12.68 32.56
N ARG A 356 -7.07 -13.00 32.58
CA ARG A 356 -6.07 -12.45 33.47
C ARG A 356 -5.24 -11.48 32.63
N PRO A 357 -4.85 -10.32 33.19
CA PRO A 357 -3.78 -9.55 32.58
C PRO A 357 -2.57 -10.48 32.47
N GLU A 358 -1.86 -10.48 31.34
CA GLU A 358 -0.66 -11.32 31.10
C GLU A 358 0.42 -11.20 32.22
N CYS A 359 0.29 -10.24 33.13
CA CYS A 359 1.15 -9.97 34.28
C CYS A 359 1.08 -10.91 35.49
N ALA A 360 0.56 -12.13 35.38
CA ALA A 360 0.62 -13.07 36.52
C ALA A 360 1.91 -13.93 36.54
N THR A 361 2.69 -13.94 35.44
CA THR A 361 3.88 -14.81 35.31
C THR A 361 5.05 -14.19 34.53
N CYS A 362 5.07 -12.88 34.28
CA CYS A 362 6.19 -12.25 33.56
C CYS A 362 7.40 -12.05 34.48
N GLN A 363 8.52 -12.75 34.21
CA GLN A 363 9.84 -12.23 34.56
C GLN A 363 10.13 -11.03 33.65
N GLY A 364 9.58 -9.83 33.95
CA GLY A 364 9.79 -8.62 33.14
C GLY A 364 8.71 -7.55 33.25
N ASN A 365 8.80 -6.53 32.39
CA ASN A 365 7.83 -5.43 32.34
C ASN A 365 6.58 -5.86 31.57
N CYS A 366 5.43 -5.44 32.07
CA CYS A 366 4.14 -5.58 31.43
C CYS A 366 3.87 -4.41 30.49
N GLN A 367 3.59 -4.72 29.22
CA GLN A 367 3.08 -3.75 28.25
C GLN A 367 1.57 -3.75 28.24
N ASN A 368 0.97 -2.57 28.47
CA ASN A 368 -0.47 -2.36 28.33
C ASN A 368 -0.72 -1.45 27.12
N PHE A 369 -1.65 -1.84 26.26
CA PHE A 369 -2.06 -1.06 25.09
C PHE A 369 -3.45 -0.48 25.34
N LYS A 370 -3.70 0.72 24.82
CA LYS A 370 -5.02 1.33 24.83
C LYS A 370 -5.39 1.67 23.39
N PHE A 371 -6.47 1.09 22.91
CA PHE A 371 -7.00 1.40 21.59
C PHE A 371 -8.51 1.55 21.65
N VAL A 372 -8.99 2.65 21.10
CA VAL A 372 -10.41 2.93 20.97
C VAL A 372 -10.61 3.48 19.56
N ILE A 373 -11.48 2.83 18.79
CA ILE A 373 -11.73 3.26 17.41
C ILE A 373 -12.29 4.68 17.41
N ASP A 374 -11.75 5.50 16.52
CA ASP A 374 -12.11 6.92 16.32
C ASP A 374 -11.87 7.84 17.53
N GLN A 375 -11.21 7.35 18.57
CA GLN A 375 -10.60 8.19 19.60
C GLN A 375 -9.15 8.51 19.21
N ASP A 376 -8.73 9.77 19.36
CA ASP A 376 -7.38 10.27 19.05
C ASP A 376 -6.93 10.06 17.58
N VAL A 377 -7.87 9.74 16.69
CA VAL A 377 -7.66 9.57 15.24
C VAL A 377 -7.40 10.90 14.55
N VAL A 378 -6.53 10.89 13.54
CA VAL A 378 -6.42 11.99 12.58
C VAL A 378 -7.02 11.54 11.25
N HIS A 379 -8.20 12.07 10.94
CA HIS A 379 -8.91 11.76 9.69
C HIS A 379 -8.25 12.42 8.49
N ASP A 380 -8.40 11.79 7.33
CA ASP A 380 -7.86 12.22 6.04
C ASP A 380 -6.36 12.50 6.07
N ASN A 381 -5.63 11.75 6.89
CA ASN A 381 -4.19 11.86 7.04
C ASN A 381 -3.53 10.49 7.07
N ALA A 382 -2.32 10.43 6.55
CA ALA A 382 -1.45 9.26 6.63
C ALA A 382 0.00 9.72 6.77
N LEU A 383 0.79 8.90 7.47
CA LEU A 383 2.22 9.14 7.64
C LEU A 383 2.97 8.55 6.44
N GLU A 384 3.70 9.38 5.70
CA GLU A 384 4.37 9.01 4.45
C GLU A 384 5.87 8.73 4.65
N GLY A 385 6.42 7.75 3.92
CA GLY A 385 7.85 7.44 3.92
C GLY A 385 8.35 6.60 5.11
N HIS A 386 7.45 6.16 5.99
CA HIS A 386 7.76 5.48 7.25
C HIS A 386 7.05 4.12 7.42
N VAL A 387 6.46 3.60 6.33
CA VAL A 387 5.74 2.33 6.35
C VAL A 387 6.72 1.17 6.38
N VAL A 388 6.75 0.40 7.47
CA VAL A 388 7.58 -0.82 7.62
C VAL A 388 6.90 -2.07 7.09
N LYS A 389 5.56 -2.14 7.13
CA LYS A 389 4.79 -3.31 6.71
C LYS A 389 3.42 -2.89 6.18
N ARG A 390 2.96 -3.57 5.12
CA ARG A 390 1.63 -3.43 4.54
C ARG A 390 0.88 -4.74 4.64
N ILE A 391 -0.33 -4.70 5.18
CA ILE A 391 -1.15 -5.89 5.42
C ILE A 391 -2.59 -5.58 5.04
N THR A 392 -3.33 -6.59 4.60
CA THR A 392 -4.77 -6.48 4.37
C THR A 392 -5.50 -6.97 5.61
N VAL A 393 -6.33 -6.12 6.20
CA VAL A 393 -7.10 -6.38 7.41
C VAL A 393 -8.55 -5.94 7.24
N ASN A 394 -9.46 -6.46 8.06
CA ASN A 394 -10.88 -6.13 7.94
C ASN A 394 -11.28 -4.88 8.73
N SER A 395 -10.43 -4.38 9.63
CA SER A 395 -10.73 -3.21 10.47
C SER A 395 -9.49 -2.49 10.98
N ALA A 396 -9.65 -1.24 11.40
CA ALA A 396 -8.59 -0.47 12.06
C ALA A 396 -8.12 -1.14 13.37
N ALA A 397 -9.01 -1.82 14.10
CA ALA A 397 -8.64 -2.60 15.28
C ALA A 397 -7.71 -3.76 14.95
N GLN A 398 -7.97 -4.47 13.85
CA GLN A 398 -7.05 -5.50 13.38
C GLN A 398 -5.72 -4.90 12.94
N CYS A 399 -5.72 -3.73 12.30
CA CYS A 399 -4.48 -3.02 11.99
C CYS A 399 -3.67 -2.66 13.24
N HIS A 400 -4.33 -2.19 14.31
CA HIS A 400 -3.69 -1.91 15.58
C HIS A 400 -3.06 -3.16 16.22
N MET A 401 -3.70 -4.32 16.10
CA MET A 401 -3.09 -5.58 16.57
C MET A 401 -1.81 -5.94 15.81
N GLU A 402 -1.84 -5.83 14.48
CA GLU A 402 -0.64 -6.08 13.66
C GLU A 402 0.50 -5.14 14.09
N CYS A 403 0.18 -3.90 14.48
CA CYS A 403 1.13 -2.96 15.07
C CYS A 403 1.61 -3.37 16.47
N ARG A 404 0.70 -3.87 17.33
CA ARG A 404 1.04 -4.39 18.67
C ARG A 404 2.02 -5.56 18.57
N ASP A 405 1.89 -6.42 17.57
CA ASP A 405 2.76 -7.59 17.43
C ASP A 405 4.06 -7.26 16.67
N GLU A 406 4.07 -6.17 15.89
CA GLU A 406 5.26 -5.68 15.19
C GLU A 406 6.11 -4.75 16.07
N CYS A 407 7.26 -5.24 16.57
CA CYS A 407 8.11 -4.51 17.50
C CYS A 407 8.63 -3.14 16.98
N LEU A 408 8.72 -2.97 15.65
CA LEU A 408 9.07 -1.70 15.01
C LEU A 408 7.89 -0.74 14.88
N CYS A 409 6.65 -1.19 15.05
CA CYS A 409 5.50 -0.35 14.82
C CYS A 409 5.20 0.57 16.01
N VAL A 410 4.89 1.83 15.71
CA VAL A 410 4.52 2.87 16.69
C VAL A 410 3.31 3.69 16.28
N SER A 411 2.85 3.57 15.03
CA SER A 411 1.62 4.19 14.55
C SER A 411 1.09 3.45 13.31
N ILE A 412 -0.18 3.64 12.95
CA ILE A 412 -0.80 2.98 11.80
C ILE A 412 -1.50 3.98 10.87
N ASN A 413 -1.48 3.70 9.57
CA ASN A 413 -2.42 4.28 8.61
C ASN A 413 -3.43 3.21 8.20
N TYR A 414 -4.72 3.47 8.40
CA TYR A 414 -5.81 2.62 7.93
C TYR A 414 -6.52 3.26 6.73
N LEU A 415 -6.50 2.58 5.59
CA LEU A 415 -7.01 3.08 4.30
C LEU A 415 -8.37 2.46 3.98
N GLN A 416 -9.45 3.13 4.35
CA GLN A 416 -10.79 2.56 4.35
C GLN A 416 -11.30 2.14 2.95
N ASN A 417 -10.79 2.76 1.89
CA ASN A 417 -11.21 2.51 0.51
C ASN A 417 -10.29 1.53 -0.25
N SER A 418 -9.28 0.96 0.41
CA SER A 418 -8.37 0.01 -0.23
C SER A 418 -8.81 -1.44 0.02
N ARG A 419 -8.86 -2.25 -1.03
CA ARG A 419 -9.19 -3.69 -0.93
C ARG A 419 -8.00 -4.55 -0.53
N GLU A 420 -6.78 -4.07 -0.74
CA GLU A 420 -5.53 -4.74 -0.37
C GLU A 420 -4.56 -3.75 0.28
N GLY A 421 -3.76 -4.22 1.24
CA GLY A 421 -2.75 -3.39 1.91
C GLY A 421 -3.35 -2.19 2.63
N ASN A 422 -4.58 -2.31 3.13
CA ASN A 422 -5.31 -1.24 3.78
C ASN A 422 -4.82 -0.91 5.19
N CYS A 423 -3.90 -1.70 5.74
CA CYS A 423 -3.18 -1.41 6.97
C CYS A 423 -1.70 -1.16 6.67
N GLU A 424 -1.23 0.04 6.96
CA GLU A 424 0.19 0.41 6.91
C GLU A 424 0.71 0.59 8.34
N LEU A 425 1.71 -0.19 8.73
CA LEU A 425 2.40 -0.08 10.01
C LEU A 425 3.60 0.86 9.88
N ASN A 426 3.76 1.83 10.77
CA ASN A 426 4.81 2.84 10.69
C ASN A 426 5.82 2.76 11.84
N ASP A 427 7.08 3.06 11.56
CA ASP A 427 8.18 3.10 12.54
C ASP A 427 8.35 4.43 13.29
N VAL A 428 7.54 5.43 12.93
CA VAL A 428 7.47 6.72 13.62
C VAL A 428 6.02 7.15 13.83
N ASN A 429 5.81 8.04 14.79
CA ASN A 429 4.52 8.67 15.05
C ASN A 429 4.55 10.17 14.70
N ARG A 430 3.41 10.83 14.88
CA ARG A 430 3.22 12.25 14.54
C ARG A 430 4.09 13.20 15.38
N GLU A 431 4.49 12.79 16.58
CA GLU A 431 5.37 13.59 17.44
C GLU A 431 6.83 13.48 16.99
N MET A 432 7.28 12.29 16.61
CA MET A 432 8.63 12.03 16.11
C MET A 432 8.88 12.71 14.75
N LYS A 433 7.89 12.69 13.85
CA LYS A 433 7.98 13.21 12.48
C LYS A 433 6.70 13.94 12.04
N PRO A 434 6.39 15.11 12.62
CA PRO A 434 5.15 15.84 12.33
C PRO A 434 5.02 16.25 10.86
N ALA A 435 6.15 16.56 10.19
CA ALA A 435 6.16 16.93 8.79
C ALA A 435 5.81 15.78 7.83
N ALA A 436 5.92 14.53 8.27
CA ALA A 436 5.62 13.33 7.48
C ALA A 436 4.13 12.96 7.49
N LEU A 437 3.34 13.52 8.42
CA LEU A 437 1.89 13.36 8.42
C LEU A 437 1.28 14.25 7.33
N LYS A 438 0.80 13.64 6.26
CA LYS A 438 0.28 14.33 5.07
C LYS A 438 -1.21 14.07 4.90
N TYR A 439 -1.89 15.02 4.24
CA TYR A 439 -3.28 14.88 3.88
C TYR A 439 -3.44 13.77 2.83
N LYS A 440 -4.29 12.79 3.12
CA LYS A 440 -4.60 11.65 2.27
C LYS A 440 -6.09 11.30 2.44
N PRO A 441 -6.96 11.68 1.48
CA PRO A 441 -8.40 11.48 1.59
C PRO A 441 -8.78 10.01 1.87
N GLY A 442 -9.65 9.80 2.86
CA GLY A 442 -10.13 8.46 3.25
C GLY A 442 -9.15 7.62 4.07
N ALA A 443 -8.00 8.17 4.46
CA ALA A 443 -7.08 7.55 5.41
C ALA A 443 -7.44 7.93 6.86
N ARG A 444 -7.21 7.00 7.80
CA ARG A 444 -7.32 7.23 9.24
C ARG A 444 -5.99 6.91 9.91
N TYR A 445 -5.37 7.91 10.53
CA TYR A 445 -4.10 7.76 11.23
C TYR A 445 -4.32 7.57 12.73
N TYR A 446 -3.61 6.61 13.34
CA TYR A 446 -3.64 6.36 14.78
C TYR A 446 -2.23 6.19 15.36
N ASP A 447 -1.95 6.82 16.50
CA ASP A 447 -0.77 6.53 17.31
C ASP A 447 -0.95 5.23 18.09
N LEU A 448 0.13 4.47 18.28
CA LEU A 448 0.12 3.29 19.16
C LEU A 448 0.25 3.76 20.62
N VAL A 449 -0.86 3.85 21.34
CA VAL A 449 -0.88 4.27 22.74
C VAL A 449 -0.59 3.08 23.67
N ARG A 450 0.52 3.16 24.41
CA ARG A 450 0.94 2.10 25.34
C ARG A 450 1.52 2.62 26.64
N SER A 451 1.64 1.74 27.63
CA SER A 451 2.25 2.02 28.93
C SER A 451 2.95 0.79 29.49
N TYR A 452 3.93 1.02 30.37
CA TYR A 452 4.70 -0.05 31.02
C TYR A 452 4.41 -0.09 32.51
N SER A 453 4.12 -1.29 33.01
CA SER A 453 4.05 -1.60 34.44
C SER A 453 4.98 -2.76 34.77
N VAL A 454 5.21 -3.02 36.04
CA VAL A 454 6.03 -4.15 36.50
C VAL A 454 5.23 -5.00 37.50
N GLU A 455 5.83 -6.07 38.00
CA GLU A 455 5.19 -6.98 38.97
C GLU A 455 4.54 -6.21 40.14
N GLY A 456 3.27 -6.53 40.43
CA GLY A 456 2.46 -5.81 41.42
C GLY A 456 1.72 -4.57 40.89
N GLY A 457 1.81 -4.26 39.60
CA GLY A 457 1.01 -3.22 38.94
C GLY A 457 1.54 -1.79 39.13
N ARG A 458 2.72 -1.60 39.73
CA ARG A 458 3.37 -0.29 39.79
C ARG A 458 3.84 0.15 38.40
N ARG A 459 3.84 1.45 38.13
CA ARG A 459 4.34 2.04 36.87
C ARG A 459 5.84 1.78 36.73
N TYR A 460 6.28 1.45 35.52
CA TYR A 460 7.70 1.30 35.17
C TYR A 460 8.45 2.62 35.34
N MET A 461 9.66 2.56 35.91
CA MET A 461 10.56 3.69 36.08
C MET A 461 11.90 3.39 35.40
N PRO A 462 12.27 4.11 34.31
CA PRO A 462 13.49 3.84 33.55
C PRO A 462 14.79 3.82 34.36
N GLU A 463 14.85 4.62 35.43
CA GLU A 463 16.03 4.74 36.30
C GLU A 463 16.20 3.57 37.29
N LYS A 464 15.13 2.79 37.54
CA LYS A 464 15.10 1.76 38.59
C LYS A 464 14.83 0.36 38.06
N ASP A 465 14.20 0.25 36.90
CA ASP A 465 13.65 -0.99 36.39
C ASP A 465 14.39 -1.41 35.10
N ILE A 466 14.74 -2.69 35.03
CA ILE A 466 15.35 -3.28 33.82
C ILE A 466 14.28 -3.31 32.72
N CYS A 467 14.63 -2.84 31.52
CA CYS A 467 13.73 -2.96 30.38
C CYS A 467 13.73 -4.41 29.87
N ILE A 468 12.58 -5.08 29.98
CA ILE A 468 12.34 -6.39 29.39
C ILE A 468 11.01 -6.33 28.65
N ASN A 469 11.04 -6.40 27.32
CA ASN A 469 9.87 -6.39 26.44
C ASN A 469 9.80 -7.55 25.42
N LYS A 470 10.84 -8.39 25.36
CA LYS A 470 10.99 -9.58 24.50
C LYS A 470 11.12 -9.30 22.99
N CYS A 471 11.30 -8.05 22.56
CA CYS A 471 11.54 -7.75 21.16
C CYS A 471 12.96 -8.14 20.69
N CYS A 472 13.88 -8.44 21.60
CA CYS A 472 15.18 -9.02 21.26
C CYS A 472 15.20 -10.57 21.33
N GLU A 473 14.03 -11.23 21.45
CA GLU A 473 13.90 -12.69 21.53
C GLU A 473 12.80 -13.20 20.57
N PRO A 474 13.16 -13.66 19.35
CA PRO A 474 14.51 -13.83 18.80
C PRO A 474 15.18 -12.51 18.40
N ASP A 475 16.51 -12.49 18.33
CA ASP A 475 17.29 -11.29 17.96
C ASP A 475 16.88 -10.79 16.55
N PRO A 476 16.28 -9.59 16.44
CA PRO A 476 15.85 -9.03 15.18
C PRO A 476 17.01 -8.44 14.37
N CYS A 477 18.20 -8.22 14.93
CA CYS A 477 19.31 -7.60 14.24
C CYS A 477 20.03 -8.58 13.30
N PHE A 478 20.31 -8.14 12.08
CA PHE A 478 21.05 -8.92 11.09
C PHE A 478 22.56 -8.74 11.24
N GLN A 479 23.32 -9.63 10.59
CA GLN A 479 24.78 -9.49 10.39
C GLN A 479 25.60 -9.34 11.69
N GLY A 480 25.13 -9.94 12.79
CA GLY A 480 25.79 -9.85 14.09
C GLY A 480 25.62 -8.50 14.79
N GLY A 481 24.62 -7.71 14.40
CA GLY A 481 24.21 -6.51 15.14
C GLY A 481 23.77 -6.85 16.56
N VAL A 482 23.97 -5.91 17.48
CA VAL A 482 23.60 -6.09 18.89
C VAL A 482 22.23 -5.45 19.15
N CYS A 483 21.24 -6.26 19.52
CA CYS A 483 19.91 -5.80 19.89
C CYS A 483 19.85 -5.20 21.30
N ARG A 484 19.12 -4.10 21.47
CA ARG A 484 18.77 -3.53 22.78
C ARG A 484 17.29 -3.19 22.84
N GLU A 485 16.62 -3.66 23.90
CA GLU A 485 15.21 -3.39 24.14
C GLU A 485 14.98 -1.97 24.66
N ILE A 486 13.84 -1.39 24.28
CA ILE A 486 13.42 -0.03 24.62
C ILE A 486 12.03 -0.09 25.26
N CYS A 487 11.90 0.45 26.48
CA CYS A 487 10.66 0.50 27.25
C CYS A 487 10.15 1.94 27.39
N ASP A 488 10.18 2.67 26.28
CA ASP A 488 9.63 4.01 26.16
C ASP A 488 8.34 3.90 25.31
N PRO A 489 7.19 4.37 25.81
CA PRO A 489 5.93 4.35 25.08
C PRO A 489 5.94 5.07 23.72
N GLU A 490 6.81 6.05 23.51
CA GLU A 490 6.72 7.01 22.40
C GLU A 490 7.57 6.65 21.18
N THR A 491 8.34 5.56 21.23
CA THR A 491 9.35 5.18 20.20
C THR A 491 9.20 3.71 19.79
N VAL A 492 10.06 3.18 18.93
CA VAL A 492 10.16 1.73 18.64
C VAL A 492 10.58 0.94 19.89
N ARG A 493 10.32 -0.37 19.91
CA ARG A 493 10.57 -1.24 21.08
C ARG A 493 11.98 -1.85 21.15
N PHE A 494 12.81 -1.67 20.13
CA PHE A 494 14.21 -2.05 20.17
C PHE A 494 15.04 -1.18 19.21
N ASN A 495 16.35 -1.22 19.36
CA ASN A 495 17.29 -0.75 18.35
C ASN A 495 18.42 -1.76 18.10
N CYS A 496 19.04 -1.66 16.94
CA CYS A 496 20.22 -2.44 16.58
C CYS A 496 21.45 -1.54 16.52
N THR A 497 22.52 -1.97 17.19
CA THR A 497 23.86 -1.39 16.98
C THR A 497 24.58 -2.21 15.93
N CYS A 498 24.82 -1.62 14.75
CA CYS A 498 25.41 -2.33 13.61
C CYS A 498 26.94 -2.39 13.67
N PRO A 499 27.57 -3.49 13.20
CA PRO A 499 29.00 -3.51 12.93
C PRO A 499 29.37 -2.48 11.85
N ASP A 500 30.64 -2.09 11.79
CA ASP A 500 31.11 -0.95 10.97
C ASP A 500 30.77 -1.06 9.47
N ASP A 501 30.69 -2.28 8.94
CA ASP A 501 30.40 -2.56 7.53
C ASP A 501 28.91 -2.54 7.18
N TYR A 502 28.02 -2.40 8.16
CA TYR A 502 26.57 -2.51 7.99
C TYR A 502 25.81 -1.28 8.51
N THR A 503 24.60 -1.08 7.99
CA THR A 503 23.69 0.02 8.32
C THR A 503 22.24 -0.43 8.10
N GLY A 504 21.28 0.45 8.37
CA GLY A 504 19.85 0.13 8.39
C GLY A 504 19.33 -0.09 9.80
N GLN A 505 18.00 -0.11 9.93
CA GLN A 505 17.34 -0.18 11.25
C GLN A 505 17.60 -1.51 11.95
N ARG A 506 17.85 -2.56 11.18
CA ARG A 506 18.16 -3.92 11.63
C ARG A 506 19.53 -4.39 11.13
N CYS A 507 20.40 -3.49 10.67
CA CYS A 507 21.70 -3.84 10.08
C CYS A 507 21.60 -4.67 8.79
N GLU A 508 20.50 -4.50 8.06
CA GLU A 508 20.17 -5.25 6.85
C GLU A 508 20.90 -4.75 5.59
N LYS A 509 21.56 -3.59 5.65
CA LYS A 509 22.23 -2.96 4.51
C LYS A 509 23.74 -2.96 4.70
N ILE A 510 24.49 -3.20 3.63
CA ILE A 510 25.94 -2.99 3.62
C ILE A 510 26.20 -1.48 3.52
N LYS A 511 27.00 -0.94 4.44
CA LYS A 511 27.28 0.50 4.56
C LYS A 511 28.11 1.03 3.38
N TYR A 512 29.03 0.21 2.86
CA TYR A 512 29.94 0.58 1.78
C TYR A 512 30.04 -0.55 0.72
N LEU A 513 29.32 -0.42 -0.39
CA LEU A 513 29.46 -1.32 -1.54
C LEU A 513 30.54 -0.79 -2.48
N ALA A 514 31.79 -1.22 -2.27
CA ALA A 514 32.91 -0.84 -3.15
C ALA A 514 32.97 -1.76 -4.38
N ARG A 515 32.96 -1.19 -5.58
CA ARG A 515 33.08 -1.95 -6.84
C ARG A 515 34.51 -2.02 -7.35
N ASN A 516 35.35 -1.07 -6.95
CA ASN A 516 36.74 -0.93 -7.37
C ASN A 516 37.57 -0.20 -6.30
N CYS A 517 38.86 -0.02 -6.56
CA CYS A 517 39.76 0.68 -5.65
C CYS A 517 39.49 2.19 -5.51
N LYS A 518 38.81 2.83 -6.49
CA LYS A 518 38.35 4.23 -6.38
C LYS A 518 37.25 4.36 -5.33
N ASP A 519 36.34 3.40 -5.24
CA ASP A 519 35.29 3.38 -4.22
C ASP A 519 35.87 3.19 -2.81
N ILE A 520 36.85 2.29 -2.66
CA ILE A 520 37.58 2.09 -1.41
C ILE A 520 38.17 3.41 -0.90
N TRP A 521 38.80 4.18 -1.79
CA TRP A 521 39.31 5.51 -1.46
C TRP A 521 38.19 6.51 -1.12
N LYS A 522 37.11 6.52 -1.91
CA LYS A 522 35.92 7.38 -1.69
C LYS A 522 35.28 7.13 -0.33
N TYR A 523 35.33 5.90 0.19
CA TYR A 523 34.84 5.53 1.51
C TYR A 523 35.82 5.86 2.66
N GLY A 524 36.91 6.58 2.39
CA GLY A 524 37.80 7.15 3.40
C GLY A 524 39.10 6.38 3.63
N THR A 525 39.40 5.37 2.81
CA THR A 525 40.64 4.58 2.93
C THR A 525 41.79 5.24 2.18
N LEU A 526 42.92 5.46 2.85
CA LEU A 526 44.10 6.15 2.27
C LEU A 526 45.35 5.28 2.11
N THR A 527 45.31 4.04 2.57
CA THR A 527 46.45 3.10 2.58
C THR A 527 46.31 2.06 1.47
N SER A 528 47.42 1.63 0.87
CA SER A 528 47.41 0.49 -0.04
C SER A 528 47.28 -0.84 0.73
N GLY A 529 46.60 -1.83 0.16
CA GLY A 529 46.30 -3.09 0.85
C GLY A 529 45.29 -3.97 0.13
N LYS A 530 44.99 -5.15 0.70
CA LYS A 530 43.92 -6.04 0.19
C LYS A 530 42.57 -5.61 0.77
N TYR A 531 41.61 -5.34 -0.10
CA TYR A 531 40.28 -4.88 0.26
C TYR A 531 39.20 -5.77 -0.32
N ARG A 532 38.09 -5.87 0.41
CA ARG A 532 36.88 -6.52 -0.07
C ARG A 532 36.14 -5.56 -1.00
N ILE A 533 35.90 -6.00 -2.23
CA ILE A 533 35.03 -5.34 -3.20
C ILE A 533 33.94 -6.31 -3.66
N TYR A 534 32.93 -5.79 -4.34
CA TYR A 534 31.73 -6.53 -4.69
C TYR A 534 31.51 -6.49 -6.20
N ASP A 535 31.33 -7.67 -6.81
CA ASP A 535 31.03 -7.81 -8.24
C ASP A 535 29.62 -7.31 -8.60
N ALA A 536 29.23 -7.39 -9.88
CA ALA A 536 27.90 -6.95 -10.32
C ALA A 536 26.73 -7.70 -9.64
N GLN A 537 26.96 -8.89 -9.09
CA GLN A 537 25.99 -9.72 -8.38
C GLN A 537 25.98 -9.47 -6.87
N ASN A 538 26.83 -8.56 -6.37
CA ASN A 538 27.09 -8.32 -4.95
C ASN A 538 27.78 -9.47 -4.22
N GLU A 539 28.49 -10.33 -4.96
CA GLU A 539 29.36 -11.33 -4.35
C GLU A 539 30.71 -10.69 -4.00
N PRO A 540 31.23 -10.93 -2.79
CA PRO A 540 32.46 -10.31 -2.32
C PRO A 540 33.71 -11.04 -2.83
N PHE A 541 34.73 -10.28 -3.24
CA PHE A 541 36.06 -10.80 -3.52
C PHE A 541 37.16 -9.84 -3.05
N LEU A 542 38.38 -10.36 -2.87
CA LEU A 542 39.52 -9.58 -2.39
C LEU A 542 40.39 -9.10 -3.56
N VAL A 543 40.72 -7.81 -3.57
CA VAL A 543 41.66 -7.22 -4.52
C VAL A 543 42.70 -6.39 -3.79
N TYR A 544 43.95 -6.43 -4.24
CA TYR A 544 44.96 -5.51 -3.73
C TYR A 544 44.82 -4.16 -4.45
N CYS A 545 44.56 -3.12 -3.67
CA CYS A 545 44.50 -1.74 -4.13
C CYS A 545 45.80 -1.00 -3.81
N ASP A 546 46.44 -0.46 -4.85
CA ASP A 546 47.47 0.57 -4.71
C ASP A 546 46.84 1.95 -4.87
N LEU A 547 46.76 2.69 -3.75
CA LEU A 547 46.11 3.99 -3.64
C LEU A 547 47.12 5.14 -3.54
N GLN A 548 48.42 4.83 -3.51
CA GLN A 548 49.46 5.77 -3.06
C GLN A 548 50.57 5.99 -4.08
N SER A 549 50.90 4.99 -4.91
CA SER A 549 52.09 5.07 -5.76
C SER A 549 51.97 6.13 -6.86
N GLU A 550 50.77 6.34 -7.40
CA GLU A 550 50.51 7.34 -8.43
C GLU A 550 49.27 8.18 -8.02
N PRO A 551 49.43 9.44 -7.60
CA PRO A 551 48.34 10.24 -7.03
C PRO A 551 47.12 10.44 -7.95
N GLU A 552 47.29 10.31 -9.26
CA GLU A 552 46.21 10.47 -10.24
C GLU A 552 45.41 9.17 -10.49
N PHE A 553 45.81 8.05 -9.90
CA PHE A 553 45.26 6.74 -10.22
C PHE A 553 44.95 5.91 -8.98
N PHE A 554 43.97 5.01 -9.13
CA PHE A 554 43.68 3.95 -8.16
C PHE A 554 43.83 2.61 -8.85
N TRP A 555 44.80 1.80 -8.43
CA TRP A 555 45.18 0.58 -9.14
C TRP A 555 44.74 -0.68 -8.39
N ALA A 556 44.19 -1.63 -9.14
CA ALA A 556 43.81 -2.97 -8.71
C ALA A 556 44.77 -3.99 -9.33
N LEU A 557 45.39 -4.82 -8.50
CA LEU A 557 46.25 -5.92 -8.97
C LEU A 557 45.39 -7.04 -9.57
N ILE A 558 45.69 -7.46 -10.79
CA ILE A 558 44.98 -8.58 -11.45
C ILE A 558 45.86 -9.83 -11.61
N GLN A 559 47.18 -9.67 -11.66
CA GLN A 559 48.14 -10.76 -11.84
C GLN A 559 49.51 -10.35 -11.33
N SER A 560 50.19 -11.27 -10.63
CA SER A 560 51.58 -11.14 -10.20
C SER A 560 52.28 -12.50 -10.30
N PHE A 561 53.45 -12.55 -10.90
CA PHE A 561 54.24 -13.79 -10.93
C PHE A 561 55.73 -13.52 -10.92
N SER A 562 56.49 -14.45 -10.34
CA SER A 562 57.95 -14.39 -10.40
C SER A 562 58.49 -14.98 -11.71
N PHE A 563 59.64 -14.50 -12.15
CA PHE A 563 60.35 -15.02 -13.31
C PHE A 563 60.66 -16.52 -13.20
N GLY A 564 60.93 -17.01 -11.98
CA GLY A 564 61.07 -18.44 -11.69
C GLY A 564 59.79 -19.25 -11.97
N ASN A 565 58.61 -18.63 -11.83
CA ASN A 565 57.30 -19.21 -12.08
C ASN A 565 56.74 -18.94 -13.48
N LYS A 566 57.50 -18.29 -14.39
CA LYS A 566 57.04 -17.87 -15.72
C LYS A 566 56.29 -18.92 -16.53
N LYS A 567 56.71 -20.19 -16.45
CA LYS A 567 56.09 -21.31 -17.20
C LYS A 567 54.60 -21.48 -16.89
N GLN A 568 54.15 -21.10 -15.70
CA GLN A 568 52.74 -21.16 -15.32
C GLN A 568 51.89 -20.09 -16.03
N PHE A 569 52.52 -18.99 -16.46
CA PHE A 569 51.87 -17.82 -17.03
C PHE A 569 52.16 -17.59 -18.52
N ASP A 570 53.23 -18.16 -19.07
CA ASP A 570 53.71 -17.92 -20.45
C ASP A 570 52.63 -18.15 -21.53
N THR A 571 51.62 -18.98 -21.28
CA THR A 571 50.55 -19.29 -22.25
C THR A 571 49.17 -18.82 -21.81
N LYS A 572 49.10 -18.03 -20.73
CA LYS A 572 47.84 -17.64 -20.07
C LYS A 572 47.43 -16.22 -20.46
N VAL A 573 46.75 -16.09 -21.58
CA VAL A 573 46.11 -14.82 -22.01
C VAL A 573 45.08 -14.35 -20.99
N PHE A 574 44.78 -13.04 -20.91
CA PHE A 574 43.83 -12.53 -19.90
C PHE A 574 42.38 -12.99 -20.13
N ASN A 575 42.01 -13.38 -21.34
CA ASN A 575 40.70 -13.96 -21.67
C ASN A 575 40.56 -15.45 -21.28
N LEU A 576 41.55 -16.03 -20.60
CA LEU A 576 41.50 -17.40 -20.08
C LEU A 576 41.25 -17.37 -18.58
N ASP A 577 40.23 -18.10 -18.11
CA ASP A 577 39.99 -18.29 -16.68
C ASP A 577 41.04 -19.21 -16.07
N TYR A 578 41.90 -18.61 -15.22
CA TYR A 578 43.02 -19.28 -14.58
C TYR A 578 43.36 -18.59 -13.25
N PRO A 579 42.49 -18.66 -12.23
CA PRO A 579 42.75 -18.06 -10.94
C PRO A 579 43.90 -18.78 -10.22
N VAL A 580 44.75 -18.00 -9.56
CA VAL A 580 45.88 -18.51 -8.76
C VAL A 580 45.98 -17.67 -7.49
N ASP A 581 45.90 -18.30 -6.32
CA ASP A 581 46.00 -17.62 -5.01
C ASP A 581 45.08 -16.39 -4.87
N GLU A 582 43.83 -16.52 -5.31
CA GLU A 582 42.86 -15.42 -5.29
C GLU A 582 42.31 -15.14 -3.89
N TYR A 583 42.00 -16.19 -3.12
CA TYR A 583 41.28 -16.11 -1.85
C TYR A 583 42.16 -15.82 -0.62
N SER A 584 43.49 -15.82 -0.76
CA SER A 584 44.40 -15.55 0.35
C SER A 584 44.18 -14.14 0.91
N LEU A 585 44.36 -13.94 2.22
CA LEU A 585 44.21 -12.61 2.84
C LEU A 585 45.36 -11.66 2.48
N GLU A 586 46.54 -12.21 2.21
CA GLU A 586 47.70 -11.49 1.69
C GLU A 586 47.92 -11.80 0.20
N VAL A 587 48.78 -11.03 -0.47
CA VAL A 587 49.13 -11.25 -1.87
C VAL A 587 50.38 -12.11 -1.95
N ASN A 588 50.29 -13.28 -2.59
CA ASN A 588 51.48 -13.99 -3.02
C ASN A 588 52.05 -13.38 -4.30
N TRP A 589 52.99 -12.45 -4.16
CA TRP A 589 53.62 -11.75 -5.28
C TRP A 589 54.33 -12.67 -6.29
N THR A 590 54.75 -13.86 -5.85
CA THR A 590 55.41 -14.81 -6.75
C THR A 590 54.43 -15.62 -7.60
N LEU A 591 53.16 -15.66 -7.20
CA LEU A 591 52.15 -16.53 -7.78
C LEU A 591 50.72 -16.05 -7.41
N HIS A 592 50.17 -15.12 -8.17
CA HIS A 592 48.82 -14.59 -7.96
C HIS A 592 48.14 -14.22 -9.28
N ARG A 593 46.86 -14.53 -9.41
CA ARG A 593 45.99 -14.13 -10.53
C ARG A 593 44.52 -14.23 -10.12
N LEU A 594 43.75 -13.20 -10.43
CA LEU A 594 42.30 -13.22 -10.24
C LEU A 594 41.61 -14.10 -11.31
N SER A 595 40.42 -14.57 -10.99
CA SER A 595 39.55 -15.26 -11.95
C SER A 595 39.14 -14.34 -13.10
N LEU A 596 38.81 -14.92 -14.26
CA LEU A 596 38.37 -14.16 -15.43
C LEU A 596 37.16 -13.25 -15.13
N PRO A 597 36.10 -13.70 -14.41
CA PRO A 597 34.98 -12.84 -14.05
C PRO A 597 35.40 -11.60 -13.22
N HIS A 598 36.32 -11.75 -12.28
CA HIS A 598 36.80 -10.63 -11.47
C HIS A 598 37.70 -9.67 -12.28
N ILE A 599 38.53 -10.19 -13.18
CA ILE A 599 39.31 -9.35 -14.11
C ILE A 599 38.38 -8.56 -15.02
N GLN A 600 37.33 -9.19 -15.56
CA GLN A 600 36.31 -8.53 -16.39
C GLN A 600 35.55 -7.44 -15.62
N HIS A 601 35.13 -7.72 -14.37
CA HIS A 601 34.48 -6.73 -13.51
C HIS A 601 35.38 -5.52 -13.23
N LEU A 602 36.66 -5.75 -12.94
CA LEU A 602 37.63 -4.68 -12.72
C LEU A 602 37.90 -3.89 -14.00
N ALA A 603 38.05 -4.56 -15.15
CA ALA A 603 38.28 -3.91 -16.45
C ALA A 603 37.11 -3.03 -16.86
N GLY A 604 35.87 -3.50 -16.70
CA GLY A 604 34.66 -2.70 -16.98
C GLY A 604 34.52 -1.47 -16.07
N ASN A 605 35.19 -1.48 -14.92
CA ASN A 605 35.23 -0.37 -13.96
C ASN A 605 36.58 0.36 -13.94
N SER A 606 37.44 0.13 -14.94
CA SER A 606 38.77 0.73 -15.06
C SER A 606 38.91 1.52 -16.35
N THR A 607 39.94 2.37 -16.40
CA THR A 607 40.24 3.23 -17.55
C THR A 607 41.63 2.96 -18.12
N HIS A 608 42.56 2.45 -17.30
CA HIS A 608 43.95 2.28 -17.67
C HIS A 608 44.46 0.90 -17.25
N LEU A 609 45.51 0.46 -17.95
CA LEU A 609 46.32 -0.70 -17.62
C LEU A 609 47.72 -0.19 -17.27
N ARG A 610 48.38 -0.82 -16.30
CA ARG A 610 49.83 -0.69 -16.14
C ARG A 610 50.50 -2.02 -15.84
N VAL A 611 51.80 -2.07 -16.09
CA VAL A 611 52.66 -3.19 -15.70
C VAL A 611 53.89 -2.68 -14.98
N THR A 612 54.21 -3.33 -13.87
CA THR A 612 55.37 -3.01 -13.01
C THR A 612 56.27 -4.22 -12.84
N CYS A 613 57.50 -3.96 -12.41
CA CYS A 613 58.45 -4.98 -12.01
C CYS A 613 58.86 -4.79 -10.54
N ASN A 614 58.91 -5.90 -9.79
CA ASN A 614 59.39 -5.92 -8.40
C ASN A 614 58.65 -4.94 -7.46
N PHE A 615 57.35 -4.68 -7.71
CA PHE A 615 56.60 -3.64 -7.00
C PHE A 615 56.67 -3.81 -5.47
N HIS A 616 56.51 -5.04 -4.98
CA HIS A 616 56.51 -5.31 -3.55
C HIS A 616 57.89 -5.22 -2.89
N SER A 617 58.96 -5.65 -3.59
CA SER A 617 60.30 -5.74 -3.01
C SER A 617 61.13 -4.47 -3.19
N GLN A 618 60.85 -3.67 -4.23
CA GLN A 618 61.61 -2.47 -4.58
C GLN A 618 60.75 -1.19 -4.57
N GLY A 619 59.45 -1.31 -4.34
CA GLY A 619 58.51 -0.19 -4.41
C GLY A 619 58.21 0.24 -5.85
N PHE A 620 57.47 1.34 -5.97
CA PHE A 620 57.10 1.93 -7.25
C PHE A 620 58.29 2.60 -7.93
N ASN A 621 58.51 2.28 -9.20
CA ASN A 621 59.60 2.85 -10.02
C ASN A 621 59.21 2.80 -11.50
N TYR A 622 59.47 3.90 -12.20
CA TYR A 622 59.16 4.08 -13.63
C TYR A 622 60.16 3.43 -14.59
N THR A 623 61.30 2.89 -14.12
CA THR A 623 62.18 2.05 -14.96
C THR A 623 61.53 0.71 -15.19
N ASP A 624 61.46 0.15 -16.40
CA ASP A 624 60.71 -1.11 -16.63
C ASP A 624 59.26 -0.99 -16.16
N TYR A 625 58.53 -0.09 -16.82
CA TYR A 625 57.15 0.24 -16.55
C TYR A 625 56.41 0.48 -17.87
N ALA A 626 55.15 0.08 -17.95
CA ALA A 626 54.27 0.40 -19.07
C ALA A 626 52.92 0.87 -18.56
N ARG A 627 52.34 1.91 -19.16
CA ARG A 627 50.96 2.36 -18.92
C ARG A 627 50.27 2.72 -20.23
N ALA A 628 49.01 2.30 -20.34
CA ALA A 628 48.16 2.56 -21.51
C ALA A 628 46.69 2.76 -21.09
N ASP A 629 45.93 3.45 -21.93
CA ASP A 629 44.47 3.57 -21.82
C ASP A 629 43.79 2.29 -22.36
N LEU A 630 42.80 1.78 -21.62
CA LEU A 630 42.11 0.53 -21.94
C LEU A 630 41.24 0.61 -23.20
N LYS A 631 40.81 1.80 -23.65
CA LYS A 631 40.02 1.93 -24.90
C LYS A 631 40.83 1.53 -26.13
N ASN A 632 42.14 1.77 -26.08
CA ASN A 632 43.07 1.37 -27.14
C ASN A 632 43.82 0.07 -26.82
N HIS A 633 43.57 -0.54 -25.64
CA HIS A 633 44.20 -1.76 -25.14
C HIS A 633 43.14 -2.67 -24.52
N ASP A 634 42.25 -3.23 -25.34
CA ASP A 634 41.35 -4.28 -24.87
C ASP A 634 42.13 -5.55 -24.53
N ILE A 635 42.46 -5.70 -23.24
CA ILE A 635 43.25 -6.82 -22.75
C ILE A 635 42.60 -8.19 -22.95
N PHE A 636 41.34 -8.28 -23.39
CA PHE A 636 40.68 -9.54 -23.71
C PHE A 636 40.78 -9.93 -25.20
N ASP A 637 41.31 -9.03 -26.04
CA ASP A 637 41.47 -9.26 -27.48
C ASP A 637 42.77 -10.02 -27.82
N THR A 638 42.89 -10.44 -29.07
CA THR A 638 44.05 -11.16 -29.61
C THR A 638 44.91 -10.24 -30.47
N TRP A 639 46.14 -9.98 -30.04
CA TRP A 639 47.11 -9.16 -30.76
C TRP A 639 48.25 -9.99 -31.33
N ARG A 640 48.44 -9.91 -32.64
CA ARG A 640 49.51 -10.64 -33.34
C ARG A 640 50.47 -9.66 -34.00
N ARG A 641 51.51 -9.29 -33.26
CA ARG A 641 52.58 -8.35 -33.68
C ARG A 641 52.00 -7.00 -34.06
N GLU A 642 51.22 -6.42 -33.15
CA GLU A 642 50.55 -5.13 -33.36
C GLU A 642 51.29 -4.01 -32.64
N CYS A 643 51.39 -2.85 -33.30
CA CYS A 643 51.97 -1.65 -32.70
C CYS A 643 50.91 -0.97 -31.82
N MET A 644 50.93 -1.25 -30.53
CA MET A 644 49.96 -0.75 -29.56
C MET A 644 50.46 0.55 -28.92
N LEU A 645 49.57 1.53 -28.72
CA LEU A 645 49.87 2.86 -28.19
C LEU A 645 49.97 2.93 -26.64
N TYR A 646 51.15 3.24 -26.11
CA TYR A 646 51.38 3.45 -24.69
C TYR A 646 51.46 4.93 -24.36
N GLU A 647 50.82 5.35 -23.25
CA GLU A 647 50.97 6.72 -22.73
C GLU A 647 52.40 6.97 -22.24
N TYR A 648 52.93 5.98 -21.52
CA TYR A 648 54.29 5.98 -21.02
C TYR A 648 54.83 4.55 -20.98
N LEU A 649 56.02 4.37 -21.57
CA LEU A 649 56.74 3.11 -21.61
C LEU A 649 58.20 3.37 -21.29
N ASN A 650 58.77 2.53 -20.44
CA ASN A 650 60.18 2.53 -20.13
C ASN A 650 60.65 1.09 -20.04
N ILE A 651 61.62 0.72 -20.87
CA ILE A 651 62.26 -0.60 -20.84
C ILE A 651 63.77 -0.37 -20.74
N ARG A 652 64.37 -0.81 -19.64
CA ARG A 652 65.81 -0.68 -19.35
C ARG A 652 66.31 0.78 -19.39
N GLY A 653 65.45 1.73 -19.05
CA GLY A 653 65.75 3.17 -19.12
C GLY A 653 65.51 3.81 -20.49
N ILE A 654 65.03 3.06 -21.48
CA ILE A 654 64.61 3.61 -22.78
C ILE A 654 63.16 4.10 -22.62
N GLU A 655 63.02 5.42 -22.43
CA GLU A 655 61.73 6.08 -22.27
C GLU A 655 61.05 6.38 -23.61
N CYS A 656 59.74 6.25 -23.62
CA CYS A 656 58.91 6.45 -24.78
C CYS A 656 57.52 6.95 -24.32
N TYR A 657 57.10 8.10 -24.82
CA TYR A 657 55.86 8.79 -24.42
C TYR A 657 54.90 8.86 -25.61
N ASN A 658 53.62 8.54 -25.39
CA ASN A 658 52.60 8.51 -26.45
C ASN A 658 53.08 7.83 -27.73
N CYS A 659 53.64 6.63 -27.56
CA CYS A 659 54.35 5.94 -28.62
C CYS A 659 53.88 4.50 -28.76
N THR A 660 54.14 3.91 -29.91
CA THR A 660 53.75 2.53 -30.18
C THR A 660 54.86 1.52 -29.88
N ALA A 661 54.48 0.36 -29.35
CA ALA A 661 55.39 -0.77 -29.15
C ALA A 661 54.74 -2.08 -29.60
N LEU A 662 55.56 -2.99 -30.13
CA LEU A 662 55.10 -4.26 -30.69
C LEU A 662 54.61 -5.18 -29.58
N THR A 663 53.31 -5.31 -29.46
CA THR A 663 52.63 -6.04 -28.40
C THR A 663 52.00 -7.31 -28.96
N ASN A 664 52.02 -8.37 -28.18
CA ASN A 664 51.46 -9.66 -28.54
C ASN A 664 50.63 -10.22 -27.40
N GLN A 665 49.51 -10.84 -27.76
CA GLN A 665 48.69 -11.67 -26.89
C GLN A 665 47.86 -12.60 -27.78
N ASN A 666 48.12 -13.90 -27.78
CA ASN A 666 47.38 -14.85 -28.62
C ASN A 666 47.43 -16.27 -28.04
N ASP A 667 46.67 -17.19 -28.63
CA ASP A 667 46.71 -18.60 -28.24
C ASP A 667 48.16 -19.15 -28.23
N GLY A 668 48.66 -19.44 -27.03
CA GLY A 668 50.02 -19.93 -26.81
C GLY A 668 51.05 -18.87 -26.39
N SER A 669 50.70 -17.59 -26.29
CA SER A 669 51.55 -16.57 -25.63
C SER A 669 50.73 -15.57 -24.81
N SER A 670 51.07 -15.45 -23.52
CA SER A 670 50.53 -14.39 -22.65
C SER A 670 50.95 -13.02 -23.16
N TRP A 671 50.33 -11.97 -22.62
CA TRP A 671 50.64 -10.59 -22.97
C TRP A 671 52.15 -10.30 -22.83
N TYR A 672 52.79 -9.70 -23.85
CA TYR A 672 54.17 -9.19 -23.76
C TYR A 672 54.45 -8.10 -24.79
N ILE A 673 55.50 -7.32 -24.52
CA ILE A 673 56.07 -6.36 -25.47
C ILE A 673 57.36 -6.94 -26.06
N ASN A 674 57.51 -6.93 -27.38
CA ASN A 674 58.78 -7.25 -28.04
C ASN A 674 59.55 -5.97 -28.33
N SER A 675 60.36 -5.53 -27.35
CA SER A 675 61.09 -4.26 -27.43
C SER A 675 62.12 -4.25 -28.56
N TYR A 676 62.84 -5.36 -28.77
CA TYR A 676 63.91 -5.45 -29.76
C TYR A 676 63.41 -5.29 -31.21
N THR A 677 62.31 -5.98 -31.56
CA THR A 677 61.78 -5.96 -32.93
C THR A 677 60.72 -4.88 -33.18
N SER A 678 60.39 -4.06 -32.18
CA SER A 678 59.41 -2.99 -32.30
C SER A 678 59.73 -2.03 -33.45
N TYR A 679 60.93 -1.46 -33.46
CA TYR A 679 61.36 -0.53 -34.51
C TYR A 679 61.38 -1.16 -35.90
N THR A 680 61.84 -2.41 -36.03
CA THR A 680 61.92 -3.08 -37.35
C THR A 680 60.55 -3.49 -37.89
N HIS A 681 59.53 -3.59 -37.04
CA HIS A 681 58.13 -3.79 -37.43
C HIS A 681 57.37 -2.46 -37.64
N GLY A 682 58.04 -1.31 -37.52
CA GLY A 682 57.46 0.01 -37.78
C GLY A 682 56.76 0.65 -36.59
N CYS A 683 56.96 0.15 -35.37
CA CYS A 683 56.52 0.85 -34.15
C CYS A 683 57.56 1.91 -33.75
N ASP A 684 57.17 2.87 -32.90
CA ASP A 684 58.02 3.99 -32.49
C ASP A 684 59.17 3.58 -31.56
N LEU A 685 58.93 2.59 -30.68
CA LEU A 685 59.92 2.13 -29.71
C LEU A 685 61.14 1.47 -30.38
N ASP A 686 62.33 2.00 -30.11
CA ASP A 686 63.61 1.35 -30.44
C ASP A 686 64.27 0.74 -29.20
N GLY A 687 63.93 -0.53 -28.92
CA GLY A 687 64.52 -1.30 -27.82
C GLY A 687 65.85 -1.98 -28.12
N ARG A 688 66.47 -1.74 -29.30
CA ARG A 688 67.73 -2.41 -29.69
C ARG A 688 68.98 -2.05 -28.86
N PRO A 689 69.14 -0.82 -28.31
CA PRO A 689 70.29 -0.51 -27.47
C PRO A 689 70.36 -1.41 -26.22
N GLY A 690 71.53 -1.96 -25.88
CA GLY A 690 71.75 -2.68 -24.60
C GLY A 690 71.59 -4.23 -24.58
N ILE A 691 71.83 -4.93 -25.71
CA ILE A 691 72.09 -6.40 -25.90
C ILE A 691 70.91 -7.29 -26.41
N GLY A 692 71.24 -8.20 -27.36
CA GLY A 692 70.56 -9.47 -27.71
C GLY A 692 69.61 -9.42 -28.92
N ASP A 693 69.66 -10.39 -29.85
CA ASP A 693 68.89 -10.40 -31.12
C ASP A 693 67.35 -10.53 -30.99
N ASN A 694 66.80 -10.58 -29.76
CA ASN A 694 65.37 -10.68 -29.46
C ASN A 694 65.09 -10.53 -27.94
N GLU A 695 64.22 -9.61 -27.52
CA GLU A 695 63.84 -9.38 -26.12
C GLU A 695 62.31 -9.30 -25.97
N GLN A 696 61.77 -10.02 -24.99
CA GLN A 696 60.36 -9.99 -24.58
C GLN A 696 60.27 -9.46 -23.14
N ASN A 697 59.45 -8.44 -22.95
CA ASN A 697 59.31 -7.73 -21.68
C ASN A 697 57.91 -7.92 -21.10
N PHE A 698 57.82 -7.83 -19.77
CA PHE A 698 56.58 -7.79 -19.00
C PHE A 698 55.66 -9.02 -19.07
N GLY A 699 56.12 -10.17 -19.56
CA GLY A 699 55.21 -11.30 -19.75
C GLY A 699 55.83 -12.58 -20.25
N HIS A 700 55.41 -13.05 -21.42
CA HIS A 700 55.89 -14.28 -22.05
C HIS A 700 57.42 -14.29 -22.18
N TYR A 701 58.11 -15.00 -21.27
CA TYR A 701 59.57 -15.01 -21.15
C TYR A 701 60.17 -16.28 -21.77
N TYR A 702 59.88 -16.52 -23.04
CA TYR A 702 60.20 -17.79 -23.71
C TYR A 702 61.64 -17.90 -24.21
N GLY A 703 62.27 -19.04 -23.93
CA GLY A 703 63.60 -19.37 -24.43
C GLY A 703 64.68 -18.40 -23.94
N ARG A 704 65.46 -17.85 -24.89
CA ARG A 704 66.56 -16.89 -24.64
C ARG A 704 66.14 -15.42 -24.84
N ARG A 705 64.84 -15.12 -24.94
CA ARG A 705 64.31 -13.78 -25.27
C ARG A 705 64.15 -12.89 -24.02
N VAL A 706 65.15 -12.86 -23.16
CA VAL A 706 65.10 -12.18 -21.86
C VAL A 706 66.39 -11.39 -21.65
N ASN A 707 66.31 -10.26 -20.96
CA ASN A 707 67.46 -9.43 -20.63
C ASN A 707 67.59 -9.30 -19.09
N PRO A 708 68.75 -9.64 -18.49
CA PRO A 708 68.98 -9.45 -17.06
C PRO A 708 68.93 -7.98 -16.60
N ASP A 709 69.13 -7.03 -17.50
CA ASP A 709 69.01 -5.59 -17.19
C ASP A 709 67.55 -5.14 -17.04
N HIS A 710 66.58 -5.93 -17.52
CA HIS A 710 65.15 -5.69 -17.33
C HIS A 710 64.72 -6.25 -15.96
N ARG A 711 64.22 -5.38 -15.06
CA ARG A 711 63.91 -5.70 -13.65
C ARG A 711 62.99 -6.91 -13.48
N CYS A 712 62.03 -7.10 -14.38
CA CYS A 712 61.09 -8.23 -14.32
C CYS A 712 61.75 -9.58 -14.63
N SER A 713 62.93 -9.59 -15.28
CA SER A 713 63.68 -10.79 -15.67
C SER A 713 65.13 -10.81 -15.17
N SER A 714 65.48 -9.94 -14.21
CA SER A 714 66.84 -9.82 -13.69
C SER A 714 67.30 -11.03 -12.87
N GLY A 715 66.37 -11.80 -12.30
CA GLY A 715 66.65 -13.05 -11.60
C GLY A 715 65.40 -13.87 -11.31
N PRO A 716 65.52 -15.10 -10.77
CA PRO A 716 64.38 -15.99 -10.53
C PRO A 716 63.32 -15.42 -9.57
N SER A 717 63.71 -14.56 -8.64
CA SER A 717 62.81 -13.90 -7.69
C SER A 717 62.18 -12.61 -8.24
N SER A 718 62.58 -12.14 -9.41
CA SER A 718 62.02 -10.94 -10.01
C SER A 718 60.55 -11.13 -10.33
N THR A 719 59.70 -10.15 -10.05
CA THR A 719 58.25 -10.26 -10.27
C THR A 719 57.76 -9.31 -11.36
N THR A 720 56.70 -9.71 -12.04
CA THR A 720 55.94 -8.90 -13.02
C THR A 720 54.51 -8.76 -12.53
N GLU A 721 54.03 -7.53 -12.35
CA GLU A 721 52.67 -7.27 -11.85
C GLU A 721 51.85 -6.48 -12.87
N HIS A 722 50.66 -6.99 -13.20
CA HIS A 722 49.71 -6.34 -14.09
C HIS A 722 48.56 -5.76 -13.29
N TRP A 723 48.16 -4.55 -13.64
CA TRP A 723 47.19 -3.76 -12.89
C TRP A 723 46.15 -3.13 -13.82
N LEU A 724 44.95 -2.95 -13.28
CA LEU A 724 43.90 -2.13 -13.88
C LEU A 724 43.62 -0.94 -12.98
N GLY A 725 43.37 0.24 -13.55
CA GLY A 725 43.23 1.43 -12.75
C GLY A 725 42.22 2.44 -13.25
N VAL A 726 41.70 3.22 -12.31
CA VAL A 726 40.81 4.36 -12.59
C VAL A 726 41.60 5.64 -12.43
N LYS A 727 41.61 6.48 -13.46
CA LYS A 727 42.14 7.84 -13.40
C LYS A 727 41.18 8.71 -12.57
N ARG A 728 41.73 9.59 -11.73
CA ARG A 728 40.95 10.59 -10.99
C ARG A 728 40.33 11.57 -11.98
N ASP A 729 39.01 11.69 -11.94
CA ASP A 729 38.30 12.81 -12.57
C ASP A 729 38.41 13.98 -11.59
N PHE A 730 39.02 15.08 -12.02
CA PHE A 730 39.06 16.33 -11.25
C PHE A 730 37.75 17.10 -11.38
#